data_AF-A0A378UYN4-F1
#
_entry.id   AF-A0A378UYN4-F1
#
_cell.length_a   1.000
_cell.length_b   1.000
_cell.length_c   1.000
_cell.angle_alpha   90.00
_cell.angle_beta   90.00
_cell.angle_gamma   90.00
#
_symmetry.space_group_name_H-M   'P 1'
#
loop_
_entity.id
_entity.type
_entity.pdbx_description
1 polymer ?
#
loop_
_entity_poly.entity_id
_entity_poly.type
_entity_poly.pdbx_seq_one_letter_code
_entity_poly.pdbx_strand_id
1 'polypeptide(L)'
;MSPSWRRSILPRRDGPEVPIADVRVDAVSAIRSAITDTHRAELDAVAGYRGMVEELAVALRRFLAPGGNDPMGAAVIAGLDLVTDARPADWVDFWIADYGFEFAALAVMRSPAWAFRFWSSTDYPIPRCPLRLDRLGLARRMRARVTQIESADHDSTMSALNAARDTAQARCAAAFMFPTNRDWVTEACATPIGLSEDRSRLELLTSVDSIDDVHRLLFTKRGDSFYQDYRHILPTLVDRFGDLLVPILDRLLREYLAKERAGTVAEALACLPGDAAFETLLRHSGLEGVRPGLARAVRNFPQRAERLLAERDDDLARQLLGPAEPAPAVSSQACALPELLADPPWQRTAKTPKLPVPSRPLQAPSPELAWTDEELTVARRFAAQPPKVMRSWADIERHREQSGEWICASDILVHGPDRLVEHLVASGWTPQWRSYFFGGWFGAALLRLGPRLDYLALAYADKCDDVAYLGPVRSELVATRIAEWLCGQRRSLIAVARAYLHRHGAAIAPFLVPAAAGPAGTTRSAAHTALRYLATHGSAEAVIAAVRGHDADAVPLVAAVLDVDPLLILPKRVPRLPDWARPALATPVLLADGTQLPFHAVESVAVMLMLSGPVLPYAGVAQLAKLCDVRSLNALSWALFDAWWTFGAPGAHKWALDALAWFADDESVDRIADMVKAWPSQGRGGRLPHGLDVLSTIGTDHALLTLFRLSKKGRSKPLKDKAAERLSQIAVARGCPTSRWRIA
;
A
#
# COMPACT_ATOMS: atom_id res chain seq x y z
N MET A 1 -27.77 7.70 1.52
CA MET A 1 -26.42 7.28 1.99
C MET A 1 -25.87 6.17 1.10
N SER A 2 -24.61 6.26 0.67
CA SER A 2 -23.99 5.28 -0.24
C SER A 2 -23.85 3.88 0.41
N PRO A 3 -23.80 2.78 -0.37
CA PRO A 3 -23.59 1.43 0.18
C PRO A 3 -22.30 1.29 0.99
N SER A 4 -21.22 1.98 0.62
CA SER A 4 -19.95 1.99 1.37
C SER A 4 -20.06 2.71 2.71
N TRP A 5 -20.85 3.78 2.81
CA TRP A 5 -21.12 4.48 4.07
C TRP A 5 -22.01 3.65 5.00
N ARG A 6 -23.04 2.99 4.47
CA ARG A 6 -23.90 2.08 5.25
C ARG A 6 -23.11 0.94 5.89
N ARG A 7 -22.14 0.36 5.17
CA ARG A 7 -21.24 -0.68 5.71
C ARG A 7 -20.28 -0.18 6.80
N SER A 8 -20.14 1.15 6.95
CA SER A 8 -19.25 1.76 7.93
C SER A 8 -19.96 2.19 9.21
N ILE A 9 -21.29 2.06 9.29
CA ILE A 9 -22.05 2.27 10.52
C ILE A 9 -21.65 1.20 11.53
N LEU A 10 -21.39 1.61 12.77
CA LEU A 10 -21.13 0.65 13.84
C LEU A 10 -22.44 0.03 14.34
N PRO A 11 -22.52 -1.30 14.43
CA PRO A 11 -23.73 -2.01 14.84
C PRO A 11 -24.15 -1.64 16.27
N ARG A 12 -25.47 -1.58 16.51
CA ARG A 12 -26.10 -1.35 17.81
C ARG A 12 -27.49 -1.99 17.81
N ARG A 13 -27.98 -2.45 18.97
CA ARG A 13 -29.27 -3.20 19.07
C ARG A 13 -30.49 -2.36 18.70
N ASP A 14 -30.42 -1.04 18.88
CA ASP A 14 -31.47 -0.07 18.59
C ASP A 14 -31.28 0.65 17.24
N GLY A 15 -30.39 0.13 16.38
CA GLY A 15 -29.96 0.77 15.13
C GLY A 15 -30.35 0.00 13.87
N PRO A 16 -29.94 0.51 12.69
CA PRO A 16 -30.20 -0.18 11.43
C PRO A 16 -29.48 -1.53 11.38
N GLU A 17 -30.05 -2.48 10.64
CA GLU A 17 -29.40 -3.76 10.41
C GLU A 17 -28.13 -3.56 9.57
N VAL A 18 -26.99 -3.94 10.14
CA VAL A 18 -25.67 -3.87 9.50
C VAL A 18 -25.17 -5.29 9.28
N PRO A 19 -24.81 -5.69 8.05
CA PRO A 19 -24.24 -7.02 7.80
C PRO A 19 -22.98 -7.26 8.62
N ILE A 20 -22.94 -8.36 9.37
CA ILE A 20 -21.81 -8.78 10.19
C ILE A 20 -21.07 -9.88 9.44
N ALA A 21 -19.75 -9.74 9.31
CA ALA A 21 -18.92 -10.74 8.63
C ALA A 21 -18.97 -12.09 9.37
N ASP A 22 -19.00 -13.19 8.62
CA ASP A 22 -19.02 -14.55 9.15
C ASP A 22 -17.77 -14.90 9.96
N VAL A 23 -17.88 -15.94 10.81
CA VAL A 23 -16.75 -16.50 11.55
C VAL A 23 -15.78 -17.17 10.56
N ARG A 24 -14.49 -16.87 10.69
CA ARG A 24 -13.41 -17.63 10.05
C ARG A 24 -13.07 -18.86 10.89
N VAL A 25 -13.75 -19.98 10.61
CA VAL A 25 -13.58 -21.23 11.36
C VAL A 25 -12.14 -21.75 11.27
N ASP A 26 -11.49 -21.56 10.11
CA ASP A 26 -10.07 -21.85 9.88
C ASP A 26 -9.16 -21.08 10.84
N ALA A 27 -9.39 -19.78 10.99
CA ALA A 27 -8.58 -18.92 11.85
C ALA A 27 -8.81 -19.24 13.34
N VAL A 28 -10.05 -19.51 13.74
CA VAL A 28 -10.38 -19.95 15.12
C VAL A 28 -9.67 -21.27 15.44
N SER A 29 -9.68 -22.23 14.51
CA SER A 29 -8.96 -23.50 14.68
C SER A 29 -7.45 -23.31 14.75
N ALA A 30 -6.89 -22.41 13.94
CA ALA A 30 -5.46 -22.09 13.95
C ALA A 30 -5.05 -21.43 15.27
N ILE A 31 -5.86 -20.52 15.80
CA ILE A 31 -5.64 -19.91 17.12
C ILE A 31 -5.64 -20.98 18.21
N ARG A 32 -6.60 -21.91 18.19
CA ARG A 32 -6.67 -23.00 19.17
C ARG A 32 -5.39 -23.84 19.16
N SER A 33 -5.00 -24.34 17.99
CA SER A 33 -3.80 -25.17 17.85
C SER A 33 -2.51 -24.40 18.19
N ALA A 34 -2.46 -23.10 17.89
CA ALA A 34 -1.33 -22.27 18.26
C ALA A 34 -1.13 -22.19 19.79
N ILE A 35 -2.22 -22.06 20.56
CA ILE A 35 -2.17 -21.94 22.02
C ILE A 35 -1.86 -23.29 22.67
N THR A 36 -2.48 -24.37 22.18
CA THR A 36 -2.38 -25.69 22.82
C THR A 36 -1.14 -26.47 22.39
N ASP A 37 -0.73 -26.33 21.12
CA ASP A 37 0.24 -27.22 20.50
C ASP A 37 1.47 -26.44 20.02
N THR A 38 1.29 -25.50 19.08
CA THR A 38 2.41 -24.91 18.32
C THR A 38 3.30 -24.01 19.17
N HIS A 39 2.71 -23.14 19.98
CA HIS A 39 3.44 -22.12 20.75
C HIS A 39 3.36 -22.33 22.26
N ARG A 40 2.93 -23.51 22.72
CA ARG A 40 2.68 -23.75 24.15
C ARG A 40 3.92 -23.52 25.02
N ALA A 41 5.07 -24.06 24.60
CA ALA A 41 6.33 -23.89 25.32
C ALA A 41 6.81 -22.42 25.33
N GLU A 42 6.55 -21.67 24.25
CA GLU A 42 6.88 -20.25 24.16
C GLU A 42 6.00 -19.41 25.10
N LEU A 43 4.71 -19.72 25.16
CA LEU A 43 3.75 -19.08 26.05
C LEU A 43 4.09 -19.29 27.53
N ASP A 44 4.47 -20.52 27.90
CA ASP A 44 4.95 -20.84 29.25
C ASP A 44 6.27 -20.09 29.58
N ALA A 45 7.17 -19.94 28.60
CA ALA A 45 8.40 -19.16 28.76
C ALA A 45 8.15 -17.65 28.89
N VAL A 46 7.22 -17.09 28.12
CA VAL A 46 6.79 -15.68 28.22
C VAL A 46 6.20 -15.42 29.61
N ALA A 47 5.38 -16.33 30.12
CA ALA A 47 4.78 -16.22 31.43
C ALA A 47 5.79 -16.27 32.60
N GLY A 48 6.96 -16.87 32.38
CA GLY A 48 8.09 -16.91 33.33
C GLY A 48 9.07 -15.75 33.20
N TYR A 49 8.86 -14.82 32.26
CA TYR A 49 9.82 -13.77 31.96
C TYR A 49 9.82 -12.65 33.00
N ARG A 50 10.99 -12.35 33.57
CA ARG A 50 11.18 -11.34 34.63
C ARG A 50 10.79 -9.92 34.21
N GLY A 51 10.82 -9.61 32.91
CA GLY A 51 10.40 -8.31 32.39
C GLY A 51 8.90 -8.18 32.11
N MET A 52 8.12 -9.27 32.25
CA MET A 52 6.66 -9.22 32.12
C MET A 52 6.06 -8.52 33.34
N VAL A 53 4.99 -7.73 33.13
CA VAL A 53 4.23 -7.18 34.24
C VAL A 53 3.64 -8.35 35.03
N GLU A 54 3.96 -8.44 36.32
CA GLU A 54 3.62 -9.61 37.15
C GLU A 54 2.13 -9.98 37.09
N GLU A 55 1.25 -8.99 37.12
CA GLU A 55 -0.21 -9.18 37.02
C GLU A 55 -0.61 -9.89 35.71
N LEU A 56 0.04 -9.54 34.60
CA LEU A 56 -0.21 -10.15 33.29
C LEU A 56 0.43 -11.53 33.18
N ALA A 57 1.59 -11.74 33.79
CA ALA A 57 2.24 -13.05 33.88
C ALA A 57 1.39 -14.04 34.69
N VAL A 58 0.80 -13.60 35.80
CA VAL A 58 -0.13 -14.40 36.60
C VAL A 58 -1.40 -14.72 35.80
N ALA A 59 -1.99 -13.73 35.13
CA ALA A 59 -3.18 -13.94 34.30
C ALA A 59 -2.90 -14.91 33.14
N LEU A 60 -1.76 -14.77 32.47
CA LEU A 60 -1.33 -15.68 31.41
C LEU A 60 -1.17 -17.12 31.94
N ARG A 61 -0.49 -17.31 33.08
CA ARG A 61 -0.37 -18.64 33.71
C ARG A 61 -1.73 -19.25 34.06
N ARG A 62 -2.66 -18.45 34.57
CA ARG A 62 -4.03 -18.90 34.89
C ARG A 62 -4.80 -19.33 33.66
N PHE A 63 -4.65 -18.61 32.55
CA PHE A 63 -5.26 -18.99 31.28
C PHE A 63 -4.64 -20.26 30.69
N LEU A 64 -3.32 -20.43 30.78
CA LEU A 64 -2.60 -21.60 30.26
C LEU A 64 -2.78 -22.86 31.12
N ALA A 65 -3.17 -22.73 32.40
CA ALA A 65 -3.42 -23.88 33.27
C ALA A 65 -4.52 -24.81 32.69
N PRO A 66 -4.52 -26.11 33.01
CA PRO A 66 -5.59 -27.01 32.58
C PRO A 66 -6.96 -26.49 33.04
N GLY A 67 -7.89 -26.29 32.09
CA GLY A 67 -9.20 -25.68 32.36
C GLY A 67 -9.16 -24.17 32.65
N GLY A 68 -8.04 -23.51 32.36
CA GLY A 68 -7.82 -22.08 32.59
C GLY A 68 -8.81 -21.22 31.83
N ASN A 69 -9.36 -20.21 32.52
CA ASN A 69 -10.39 -19.31 32.01
C ASN A 69 -10.17 -17.87 32.49
N ASP A 70 -8.92 -17.39 32.48
CA ASP A 70 -8.60 -16.00 32.81
C ASP A 70 -8.70 -15.10 31.55
N PRO A 71 -9.68 -14.15 31.47
CA PRO A 71 -9.87 -13.31 30.29
C PRO A 71 -8.70 -12.35 30.03
N MET A 72 -8.00 -11.92 31.09
CA MET A 72 -6.82 -11.07 30.96
C MET A 72 -5.67 -11.87 30.32
N GLY A 73 -5.49 -13.13 30.74
CA GLY A 73 -4.49 -14.02 30.16
C GLY A 73 -4.75 -14.30 28.68
N ALA A 74 -6.02 -14.51 28.29
CA ALA A 74 -6.40 -14.68 26.89
C ALA A 74 -6.08 -13.44 26.04
N ALA A 75 -6.35 -12.25 26.56
CA ALA A 75 -6.04 -10.99 25.88
C ALA A 75 -4.53 -10.74 25.74
N VAL A 76 -3.73 -11.17 26.71
CA VAL A 76 -2.25 -11.14 26.62
C VAL A 76 -1.78 -11.96 25.41
N ILE A 77 -2.31 -13.17 25.23
CA ILE A 77 -1.95 -14.03 24.08
C ILE A 77 -2.30 -13.39 22.75
N ALA A 78 -3.49 -12.81 22.62
CA ALA A 78 -3.88 -12.10 21.40
C ALA A 78 -2.93 -10.93 21.06
N GLY A 79 -2.34 -10.30 22.08
CA GLY A 79 -1.33 -9.24 21.89
C GLY A 79 0.06 -9.74 21.47
N LEU A 80 0.38 -11.02 21.66
CA LEU A 80 1.67 -11.60 21.27
C LEU A 80 1.77 -11.88 19.76
N ASP A 81 0.66 -11.81 19.02
CA ASP A 81 0.60 -11.97 17.56
C ASP A 81 1.25 -13.27 17.05
N LEU A 82 1.06 -14.36 17.78
CA LEU A 82 1.69 -15.67 17.50
C LEU A 82 1.06 -16.41 16.31
N VAL A 83 -0.11 -15.96 15.84
CA VAL A 83 -0.87 -16.63 14.78
C VAL A 83 -0.83 -15.77 13.52
N THR A 84 -0.15 -16.26 12.49
CA THR A 84 -0.02 -15.54 11.23
C THR A 84 -1.40 -15.32 10.61
N ASP A 85 -1.67 -14.10 10.11
CA ASP A 85 -2.93 -13.68 9.48
C ASP A 85 -4.19 -13.72 10.36
N ALA A 86 -4.05 -13.89 11.69
CA ALA A 86 -5.16 -13.75 12.63
C ALA A 86 -5.54 -12.28 12.79
N ARG A 87 -6.82 -11.97 12.59
CA ARG A 87 -7.35 -10.61 12.76
C ARG A 87 -7.92 -10.46 14.18
N PRO A 88 -8.07 -9.24 14.72
CA PRO A 88 -8.73 -9.03 16.01
C PRO A 88 -10.11 -9.69 16.10
N ALA A 89 -10.87 -9.68 14.99
CA ALA A 89 -12.17 -10.33 14.95
C ALA A 89 -12.10 -11.85 15.17
N ASP A 90 -11.04 -12.50 14.69
CA ASP A 90 -10.87 -13.94 14.76
C ASP A 90 -10.57 -14.37 16.22
N TRP A 91 -9.86 -13.53 17.00
CA TRP A 91 -9.64 -13.73 18.44
C TRP A 91 -10.93 -13.62 19.27
N VAL A 92 -11.78 -12.63 18.98
CA VAL A 92 -13.08 -12.49 19.65
C VAL A 92 -14.00 -13.66 19.34
N ASP A 93 -14.05 -14.09 18.07
CA ASP A 93 -14.85 -15.25 17.68
C ASP A 93 -14.35 -16.54 18.33
N PHE A 94 -13.04 -16.71 18.47
CA PHE A 94 -12.45 -17.82 19.22
C PHE A 94 -12.86 -17.79 20.70
N TRP A 95 -12.77 -16.64 21.37
CA TRP A 95 -13.19 -16.52 22.77
C TRP A 95 -14.67 -16.82 22.97
N ILE A 96 -15.53 -16.35 22.07
CA ILE A 96 -16.96 -16.66 22.11
C ILE A 96 -17.20 -18.16 21.93
N ALA A 97 -16.53 -18.77 20.96
CA ALA A 97 -16.72 -20.19 20.64
C ALA A 97 -16.27 -21.13 21.77
N ASP A 98 -15.15 -20.82 22.43
CA ASP A 98 -14.52 -21.75 23.37
C ASP A 98 -14.81 -21.43 24.84
N TYR A 99 -15.14 -20.17 25.17
CA TYR A 99 -15.32 -19.71 26.54
C TYR A 99 -16.63 -18.95 26.79
N GLY A 100 -17.40 -18.69 25.74
CA GLY A 100 -18.67 -17.99 25.82
C GLY A 100 -18.56 -16.46 25.74
N PHE A 101 -19.73 -15.83 25.66
CA PHE A 101 -19.85 -14.42 25.33
C PHE A 101 -19.34 -13.49 26.44
N GLU A 102 -19.66 -13.81 27.69
CA GLU A 102 -19.23 -13.07 28.88
C GLU A 102 -17.70 -13.02 28.98
N PHE A 103 -17.04 -14.16 28.76
CA PHE A 103 -15.59 -14.27 28.77
C PHE A 103 -14.95 -13.39 27.69
N ALA A 104 -15.46 -13.46 26.45
CA ALA A 104 -14.96 -12.65 25.35
C ALA A 104 -15.08 -11.15 25.65
N ALA A 105 -16.21 -10.72 26.22
CA ALA A 105 -16.43 -9.33 26.63
C ALA A 105 -15.40 -8.86 27.66
N LEU A 106 -15.15 -9.70 28.69
CA LEU A 106 -14.17 -9.43 29.72
C LEU A 106 -12.74 -9.39 29.17
N ALA A 107 -12.39 -10.28 28.23
CA ALA A 107 -11.07 -10.31 27.60
C ALA A 107 -10.81 -9.02 26.79
N VAL A 108 -11.79 -8.56 26.01
CA VAL A 108 -11.70 -7.29 25.28
C VAL A 108 -11.55 -6.12 26.25
N MET A 109 -12.39 -6.04 27.29
CA MET A 109 -12.37 -4.95 28.27
C MET A 109 -11.06 -4.87 29.05
N ARG A 110 -10.49 -6.03 29.42
CA ARG A 110 -9.28 -6.14 30.23
C ARG A 110 -7.99 -6.09 29.41
N SER A 111 -8.06 -6.14 28.09
CA SER A 111 -6.90 -6.18 27.21
C SER A 111 -5.80 -5.16 27.59
N PRO A 112 -4.56 -5.59 27.89
CA PRO A 112 -3.51 -4.69 28.37
C PRO A 112 -2.94 -3.81 27.25
N ALA A 113 -2.38 -2.65 27.62
CA ALA A 113 -1.79 -1.71 26.66
C ALA A 113 -0.37 -2.17 26.31
N TRP A 114 0.35 -2.62 27.34
CA TRP A 114 1.73 -3.10 27.26
C TRP A 114 1.88 -4.29 28.20
N ALA A 115 2.60 -5.32 27.76
CA ALA A 115 2.84 -6.54 28.55
C ALA A 115 4.17 -6.54 29.31
N PHE A 116 5.12 -5.67 28.93
CA PHE A 116 6.50 -5.70 29.40
C PHE A 116 6.97 -4.36 29.99
N ARG A 117 7.81 -4.43 31.03
CA ARG A 117 8.55 -3.30 31.59
C ARG A 117 9.91 -3.22 30.88
N PHE A 118 10.12 -2.17 30.06
CA PHE A 118 11.34 -1.76 29.32
C PHE A 118 11.54 -2.23 27.86
N TRP A 119 12.14 -1.31 27.08
CA TRP A 119 12.48 -1.39 25.64
C TRP A 119 13.93 -1.85 25.34
N SER A 120 14.75 -2.21 26.33
CA SER A 120 16.10 -2.76 26.06
C SER A 120 16.70 -3.51 27.26
N SER A 121 16.89 -4.83 27.15
CA SER A 121 17.97 -5.62 27.77
C SER A 121 17.78 -7.11 27.41
N THR A 122 18.52 -7.69 26.47
CA THR A 122 19.75 -8.53 26.64
C THR A 122 19.63 -9.85 27.40
N ASP A 123 18.54 -10.14 28.11
CA ASP A 123 18.41 -11.42 28.81
C ASP A 123 17.17 -12.18 28.31
N TYR A 124 17.41 -13.22 27.50
CA TYR A 124 16.46 -14.13 26.80
C TYR A 124 15.83 -13.65 25.47
N PRO A 125 15.73 -14.55 24.46
CA PRO A 125 15.13 -14.26 23.17
C PRO A 125 13.62 -14.49 23.26
N ILE A 126 12.90 -13.59 23.89
CA ILE A 126 11.51 -13.38 23.47
C ILE A 126 11.59 -12.50 22.23
N PRO A 127 10.91 -12.82 21.11
CA PRO A 127 10.90 -11.98 19.93
C PRO A 127 10.69 -10.53 20.35
N ARG A 128 11.52 -9.61 19.84
CA ARG A 128 11.30 -8.17 19.97
C ARG A 128 9.99 -7.83 19.26
N CYS A 129 8.88 -8.08 19.94
CA CYS A 129 7.54 -7.85 19.44
C CYS A 129 7.12 -6.46 19.94
N PRO A 130 7.03 -5.43 19.08
CA PRO A 130 6.22 -4.29 19.43
C PRO A 130 4.77 -4.79 19.52
N LEU A 131 4.33 -5.18 20.72
CA LEU A 131 2.95 -5.55 21.01
C LEU A 131 2.05 -4.36 20.66
N ARG A 132 1.29 -4.47 19.59
CA ARG A 132 0.11 -3.62 19.37
C ARG A 132 -1.09 -4.50 19.19
N LEU A 133 -1.75 -4.81 20.31
CA LEU A 133 -3.09 -5.35 20.29
C LEU A 133 -4.04 -4.28 19.78
N ASP A 134 -4.69 -4.52 18.63
CA ASP A 134 -5.73 -3.64 18.11
C ASP A 134 -7.02 -3.76 18.95
N ARG A 135 -7.02 -3.10 20.11
CA ARG A 135 -8.14 -3.06 21.04
C ARG A 135 -9.42 -2.53 20.43
N LEU A 136 -9.30 -1.57 19.50
CA LEU A 136 -10.46 -1.05 18.79
C LEU A 136 -11.04 -2.10 17.85
N GLY A 137 -10.19 -2.84 17.12
CA GLY A 137 -10.60 -3.98 16.30
C GLY A 137 -11.32 -5.05 17.11
N LEU A 138 -10.77 -5.42 18.27
CA LEU A 138 -11.42 -6.34 19.21
C LEU A 138 -12.81 -5.83 19.65
N ALA A 139 -12.87 -4.59 20.14
CA ALA A 139 -14.11 -3.99 20.63
C ALA A 139 -15.15 -3.81 19.52
N ARG A 140 -14.74 -3.53 18.27
CA ARG A 140 -15.65 -3.45 17.10
C ARG A 140 -16.26 -4.80 16.78
N ARG A 141 -15.47 -5.88 16.80
CA ARG A 141 -16.02 -7.23 16.60
C ARG A 141 -16.99 -7.57 17.73
N MET A 142 -16.60 -7.27 18.98
CA MET A 142 -17.45 -7.56 20.13
C MET A 142 -18.78 -6.81 20.09
N ARG A 143 -18.75 -5.50 19.79
CA ARG A 143 -19.96 -4.68 19.57
C ARG A 143 -20.87 -5.26 18.50
N ALA A 144 -20.31 -5.78 17.40
CA ALA A 144 -21.09 -6.45 16.37
C ALA A 144 -21.76 -7.73 16.88
N ARG A 145 -21.05 -8.52 17.68
CA ARG A 145 -21.61 -9.75 18.26
C ARG A 145 -22.70 -9.49 19.30
N VAL A 146 -22.61 -8.38 20.05
CA VAL A 146 -23.63 -7.96 21.05
C VAL A 146 -25.01 -7.74 20.42
N THR A 147 -25.08 -7.40 19.12
CA THR A 147 -26.37 -7.22 18.44
C THR A 147 -27.05 -8.53 18.05
N GLN A 148 -26.35 -9.66 18.10
CA GLN A 148 -26.83 -10.98 17.66
C GLN A 148 -27.18 -11.93 18.81
N ILE A 149 -26.95 -11.52 20.07
CA ILE A 149 -27.18 -12.37 21.25
C ILE A 149 -28.56 -12.21 21.86
N GLU A 150 -29.01 -13.28 22.52
CA GLU A 150 -30.24 -13.30 23.30
C GLU A 150 -30.18 -12.35 24.51
N SER A 151 -31.34 -11.93 25.02
CA SER A 151 -31.42 -10.97 26.12
C SER A 151 -30.81 -11.50 27.43
N ALA A 152 -30.90 -12.80 27.71
CA ALA A 152 -30.33 -13.40 28.91
C ALA A 152 -28.79 -13.32 28.92
N ASP A 153 -28.14 -13.68 27.82
CA ASP A 153 -26.68 -13.58 27.67
C ASP A 153 -26.20 -12.13 27.70
N HIS A 154 -27.01 -11.23 27.14
CA HIS A 154 -26.74 -9.79 27.17
C HIS A 154 -26.71 -9.26 28.60
N ASP A 155 -27.70 -9.62 29.42
CA ASP A 155 -27.83 -9.14 30.80
C ASP A 155 -26.79 -9.78 31.74
N SER A 156 -26.46 -11.06 31.54
CA SER A 156 -25.36 -11.72 32.27
C SER A 156 -24.02 -11.04 31.97
N THR A 157 -23.72 -10.84 30.68
CA THR A 157 -22.49 -10.16 30.25
C THR A 157 -22.44 -8.74 30.81
N MET A 158 -23.56 -8.01 30.79
CA MET A 158 -23.61 -6.67 31.35
C MET A 158 -23.31 -6.64 32.85
N SER A 159 -23.84 -7.61 33.60
CA SER A 159 -23.61 -7.74 35.04
C SER A 159 -22.15 -8.04 35.36
N ALA A 160 -21.51 -8.91 34.58
CA ALA A 160 -20.09 -9.24 34.74
C ALA A 160 -19.17 -8.05 34.42
N LEU A 161 -19.43 -7.35 33.31
CA LEU A 161 -18.69 -6.12 32.97
C LEU A 161 -18.90 -5.03 34.02
N ASN A 162 -20.10 -4.93 34.61
CA ASN A 162 -20.42 -3.97 35.66
C ASN A 162 -19.55 -4.15 36.90
N ALA A 163 -19.32 -5.39 37.31
CA ALA A 163 -18.45 -5.70 38.43
C ALA A 163 -16.96 -5.44 38.14
N ALA A 164 -16.56 -5.40 36.86
CA ALA A 164 -15.15 -5.39 36.45
C ALA A 164 -14.69 -4.09 35.73
N ARG A 165 -15.51 -3.03 35.67
CA ARG A 165 -15.17 -1.72 35.05
C ARG A 165 -14.44 -0.75 36.00
N ASP A 166 -13.41 -1.24 36.65
CA ASP A 166 -12.63 -0.52 37.68
C ASP A 166 -11.77 0.63 37.13
N THR A 167 -11.29 0.51 35.89
CA THR A 167 -10.48 1.54 35.22
C THR A 167 -11.28 2.39 34.23
N ALA A 168 -10.85 3.63 33.99
CA ALA A 168 -11.47 4.50 32.99
C ALA A 168 -11.39 3.92 31.57
N GLN A 169 -10.36 3.12 31.26
CA GLN A 169 -10.28 2.38 30.00
C GLN A 169 -11.32 1.26 29.92
N ALA A 170 -11.51 0.48 30.99
CA ALA A 170 -12.53 -0.57 31.05
C ALA A 170 -13.94 0.02 30.90
N ARG A 171 -14.22 1.16 31.55
CA ARG A 171 -15.47 1.91 31.37
C ARG A 171 -15.70 2.33 29.92
N CYS A 172 -14.66 2.83 29.24
CA CYS A 172 -14.75 3.18 27.82
C CYS A 172 -15.02 1.95 26.94
N ALA A 173 -14.34 0.83 27.19
CA ALA A 173 -14.55 -0.40 26.42
C ALA A 173 -15.99 -0.92 26.59
N ALA A 174 -16.49 -0.95 27.84
CA ALA A 174 -17.85 -1.35 28.14
C ALA A 174 -18.89 -0.44 27.45
N ALA A 175 -18.74 0.89 27.58
CA ALA A 175 -19.61 1.87 26.91
C ALA A 175 -19.57 1.79 25.38
N PHE A 176 -18.42 1.42 24.80
CA PHE A 176 -18.30 1.23 23.37
C PHE A 176 -18.97 -0.06 22.87
N MET A 177 -18.79 -1.18 23.59
CA MET A 177 -19.39 -2.47 23.24
C MET A 177 -20.90 -2.48 23.47
N PHE A 178 -21.39 -1.75 24.49
CA PHE A 178 -22.81 -1.64 24.87
C PHE A 178 -23.29 -0.19 24.72
N PRO A 179 -23.40 0.32 23.48
CA PRO A 179 -23.72 1.73 23.22
C PRO A 179 -25.16 2.12 23.64
N THR A 180 -26.04 1.16 23.90
CA THR A 180 -27.41 1.39 24.37
C THR A 180 -27.51 1.61 25.88
N ASN A 181 -26.44 1.32 26.64
CA ASN A 181 -26.40 1.58 28.07
C ASN A 181 -25.98 3.03 28.36
N ARG A 182 -26.97 3.90 28.53
CA ARG A 182 -26.78 5.35 28.71
C ARG A 182 -25.95 5.70 29.95
N ASP A 183 -26.09 4.95 31.02
CA ASP A 183 -25.36 5.22 32.26
C ASP A 183 -23.86 5.00 32.07
N TRP A 184 -23.50 3.91 31.39
CA TRP A 184 -22.09 3.59 31.11
C TRP A 184 -21.48 4.60 30.15
N VAL A 185 -22.23 5.00 29.13
CA VAL A 185 -21.78 6.01 28.17
C VAL A 185 -21.57 7.36 28.87
N THR A 186 -22.50 7.77 29.72
CA THR A 186 -22.40 9.02 30.50
C THR A 186 -21.19 8.99 31.44
N GLU A 187 -21.00 7.87 32.15
CA GLU A 187 -19.85 7.63 33.04
C GLU A 187 -18.52 7.71 32.26
N ALA A 188 -18.42 7.03 31.12
CA ALA A 188 -17.23 7.03 30.28
C ALA A 188 -16.92 8.43 29.70
N CYS A 189 -17.96 9.21 29.37
CA CYS A 189 -17.81 10.58 28.89
C CYS A 189 -17.32 11.56 29.97
N ALA A 190 -17.50 11.25 31.26
CA ALA A 190 -16.99 12.08 32.36
C ALA A 190 -15.46 12.02 32.51
N THR A 191 -14.85 10.86 32.21
CA THR A 191 -13.39 10.66 32.24
C THR A 191 -12.90 10.01 30.95
N PRO A 192 -13.02 10.69 29.79
CA PRO A 192 -12.91 9.98 28.53
C PRO A 192 -11.45 9.58 28.27
N ILE A 193 -11.23 8.27 28.12
CA ILE A 193 -9.95 7.63 27.77
C ILE A 193 -10.20 6.76 26.55
N GLY A 194 -9.34 6.86 25.54
CA GLY A 194 -9.44 6.09 24.31
C GLY A 194 -9.10 4.62 24.45
N LEU A 195 -9.53 3.81 23.47
CA LEU A 195 -9.10 2.41 23.34
C LEU A 195 -7.78 2.28 22.58
N SER A 196 -7.35 3.31 21.85
CA SER A 196 -6.11 3.39 21.07
C SER A 196 -5.02 4.23 21.76
N GLU A 197 -3.74 4.01 21.40
CA GLU A 197 -2.54 4.61 22.06
C GLU A 197 -2.47 6.14 22.03
N ASP A 198 -3.30 6.82 21.22
CA ASP A 198 -3.24 8.26 21.01
C ASP A 198 -4.44 9.02 21.59
N ARG A 199 -4.74 8.87 22.89
CA ARG A 199 -5.71 9.72 23.65
C ARG A 199 -7.04 10.05 22.91
N SER A 200 -7.43 9.21 21.97
CA SER A 200 -8.52 9.45 21.04
C SER A 200 -9.77 8.96 21.75
N ARG A 201 -10.67 9.88 22.10
CA ARG A 201 -11.94 9.58 22.79
C ARG A 201 -13.07 9.31 21.80
N LEU A 202 -12.70 9.06 20.54
CA LEU A 202 -13.56 9.17 19.38
C LEU A 202 -14.48 7.95 19.23
N GLU A 203 -14.07 6.82 19.79
CA GLU A 203 -14.88 5.61 19.93
C GLU A 203 -16.20 5.93 20.65
N LEU A 204 -16.14 6.75 21.72
CA LEU A 204 -17.32 7.17 22.49
C LEU A 204 -18.28 8.05 21.68
N LEU A 205 -17.81 8.79 20.67
CA LEU A 205 -18.70 9.57 19.79
C LEU A 205 -19.73 8.68 19.09
N THR A 206 -19.39 7.42 18.83
CA THR A 206 -20.31 6.47 18.20
C THR A 206 -21.25 5.77 19.19
N SER A 207 -21.15 6.10 20.48
CA SER A 207 -21.97 5.54 21.57
C SER A 207 -22.85 6.58 22.26
N VAL A 208 -22.57 7.88 22.14
CA VAL A 208 -23.36 8.94 22.79
C VAL A 208 -24.77 9.11 22.21
N ASP A 209 -25.73 9.42 23.08
CA ASP A 209 -27.16 9.61 22.74
C ASP A 209 -27.54 11.10 22.64
N SER A 210 -26.65 12.01 23.04
CA SER A 210 -26.89 13.45 23.04
C SER A 210 -25.96 14.19 22.09
N ILE A 211 -26.54 15.12 21.34
CA ILE A 211 -25.79 16.03 20.47
C ILE A 211 -24.83 16.93 21.27
N ASP A 212 -25.19 17.24 22.53
CA ASP A 212 -24.34 18.01 23.45
C ASP A 212 -23.10 17.23 23.86
N ASP A 213 -23.21 15.91 24.02
CA ASP A 213 -22.06 15.06 24.32
C ASP A 213 -21.15 14.88 23.11
N VAL A 214 -21.72 14.80 21.89
CA VAL A 214 -20.93 14.87 20.63
C VAL A 214 -20.13 16.16 20.59
N HIS A 215 -20.79 17.30 20.84
CA HIS A 215 -20.15 18.60 20.87
C HIS A 215 -19.06 18.68 21.96
N ARG A 216 -19.35 18.19 23.18
CA ARG A 216 -18.40 18.16 24.30
C ARG A 216 -17.18 17.32 23.96
N LEU A 217 -17.36 16.09 23.49
CA LEU A 217 -16.28 15.16 23.19
C LEU A 217 -15.40 15.66 22.04
N LEU A 218 -15.98 16.31 21.02
CA LEU A 218 -15.24 16.87 19.89
C LEU A 218 -14.47 18.15 20.22
N PHE A 219 -15.04 19.03 21.07
CA PHE A 219 -14.54 20.41 21.21
C PHE A 219 -14.01 20.79 22.61
N THR A 220 -13.92 19.85 23.57
CA THR A 220 -13.34 20.15 24.89
C THR A 220 -11.82 20.38 24.80
N LYS A 221 -11.36 21.59 25.15
CA LYS A 221 -9.94 21.99 25.17
C LYS A 221 -9.11 21.20 26.20
N ARG A 222 -8.51 20.08 25.78
CA ARG A 222 -7.23 19.56 26.31
C ARG A 222 -6.42 19.01 25.13
N GLY A 223 -5.17 19.47 25.03
CA GLY A 223 -4.27 19.36 23.88
C GLY A 223 -4.28 18.04 23.10
N ASP A 224 -4.15 18.22 21.78
CA ASP A 224 -3.60 17.27 20.81
C ASP A 224 -4.45 16.07 20.37
N SER A 225 -5.67 16.31 19.84
CA SER A 225 -6.39 15.31 19.03
C SER A 225 -6.17 15.55 17.53
N PHE A 226 -4.92 15.40 17.05
CA PHE A 226 -4.51 15.81 15.70
C PHE A 226 -4.71 14.76 14.58
N TYR A 227 -5.14 13.54 14.89
CA TYR A 227 -5.26 12.45 13.90
C TYR A 227 -6.62 11.76 13.98
N GLN A 228 -7.66 12.44 13.50
CA GLN A 228 -9.03 11.91 13.53
C GLN A 228 -9.37 11.26 12.18
N ASP A 229 -9.61 9.95 12.17
CA ASP A 229 -10.19 9.23 11.04
C ASP A 229 -11.73 9.31 11.09
N TYR A 230 -12.25 10.46 10.65
CA TYR A 230 -13.70 10.73 10.64
C TYR A 230 -14.51 9.75 9.80
N ARG A 231 -13.89 8.99 8.88
CA ARG A 231 -14.60 8.02 8.04
C ARG A 231 -15.24 6.91 8.84
N HIS A 232 -14.69 6.58 10.02
CA HIS A 232 -15.21 5.51 10.86
C HIS A 232 -16.24 5.97 11.91
N ILE A 233 -16.39 7.28 12.09
CA ILE A 233 -17.24 7.87 13.15
C ILE A 233 -18.49 8.52 12.54
N LEU A 234 -18.30 9.33 11.49
CA LEU A 234 -19.37 10.12 10.90
C LEU A 234 -20.54 9.30 10.35
N PRO A 235 -20.37 8.09 9.76
CA PRO A 235 -21.51 7.29 9.33
C PRO A 235 -22.48 6.96 10.47
N THR A 236 -21.96 6.58 11.64
CA THR A 236 -22.78 6.28 12.82
C THR A 236 -23.43 7.54 13.41
N LEU A 237 -22.73 8.67 13.41
CA LEU A 237 -23.29 9.95 13.88
C LEU A 237 -24.39 10.48 12.94
N VAL A 238 -24.20 10.36 11.62
CA VAL A 238 -25.19 10.75 10.60
C VAL A 238 -26.44 9.89 10.71
N ASP A 239 -26.27 8.57 10.88
CA ASP A 239 -27.38 7.65 11.14
C ASP A 239 -28.18 8.06 12.39
N ARG A 240 -27.47 8.38 13.47
CA ARG A 240 -28.08 8.64 14.78
C ARG A 240 -28.75 10.01 14.91
N PHE A 241 -28.07 11.06 14.46
CA PHE A 241 -28.47 12.44 14.74
C PHE A 241 -29.05 13.17 13.52
N GLY A 242 -28.87 12.63 12.31
CA GLY A 242 -29.36 13.25 11.08
C GLY A 242 -28.98 14.73 11.00
N ASP A 243 -29.98 15.57 10.71
CA ASP A 243 -29.79 17.01 10.53
C ASP A 243 -29.35 17.75 11.81
N LEU A 244 -29.55 17.18 13.01
CA LEU A 244 -29.04 17.76 14.26
C LEU A 244 -27.51 17.85 14.29
N LEU A 245 -26.83 17.08 13.43
CA LEU A 245 -25.37 17.10 13.30
C LEU A 245 -24.87 18.30 12.48
N VAL A 246 -25.72 18.94 11.67
CA VAL A 246 -25.31 20.01 10.75
C VAL A 246 -24.55 21.15 11.44
N PRO A 247 -24.98 21.70 12.60
CA PRO A 247 -24.22 22.75 13.29
C PRO A 247 -22.83 22.31 13.73
N ILE A 248 -22.65 21.04 14.11
CA ILE A 248 -21.36 20.46 14.49
C ILE A 248 -20.47 20.28 13.26
N LEU A 249 -21.01 19.79 12.16
CA LEU A 249 -20.28 19.63 10.90
C LEU A 249 -19.85 20.99 10.32
N ASP A 250 -20.74 21.99 10.37
CA ASP A 250 -20.43 23.38 9.99
C ASP A 250 -19.29 23.94 10.85
N ARG A 251 -19.35 23.72 12.18
CA ARG A 251 -18.27 24.12 13.09
C ARG A 251 -16.95 23.42 12.79
N LEU A 252 -16.96 22.12 12.49
CA LEU A 252 -15.76 21.37 12.10
C LEU A 252 -15.11 21.95 10.84
N LEU A 253 -15.92 22.28 9.82
CA LEU A 253 -15.45 22.92 8.59
C LEU A 253 -14.87 24.33 8.83
N ARG A 254 -15.43 25.09 9.78
CA ARG A 254 -14.98 26.46 10.11
C ARG A 254 -13.71 26.51 10.96
N GLU A 255 -13.66 25.72 12.04
CA GLU A 255 -12.75 25.98 13.17
C GLU A 255 -11.64 24.94 13.35
N TYR A 256 -11.83 23.69 12.90
CA TYR A 256 -10.99 22.57 13.36
C TYR A 256 -10.36 21.72 12.26
N LEU A 257 -10.89 21.76 11.03
CA LEU A 257 -10.36 20.94 9.95
C LEU A 257 -9.35 21.72 9.11
N ALA A 258 -8.17 21.13 8.94
CA ALA A 258 -7.31 21.49 7.82
C ALA A 258 -8.10 21.31 6.51
N LYS A 259 -7.89 22.18 5.51
CA LYS A 259 -8.66 22.28 4.26
C LYS A 259 -8.92 20.92 3.60
N GLU A 260 -8.03 20.00 3.85
CA GLU A 260 -7.91 18.72 3.20
C GLU A 260 -8.73 17.57 3.82
N ARG A 261 -9.22 17.76 5.04
CA ARG A 261 -10.12 16.82 5.72
C ARG A 261 -11.58 17.19 5.54
N ALA A 262 -11.87 18.35 4.95
CA ALA A 262 -13.22 18.85 4.68
C ALA A 262 -14.04 17.89 3.81
N GLY A 263 -13.38 17.11 2.93
CA GLY A 263 -14.05 16.15 2.06
C GLY A 263 -14.88 15.10 2.82
N THR A 264 -14.38 14.53 3.91
CA THR A 264 -15.13 13.51 4.67
C THR A 264 -16.36 14.11 5.38
N VAL A 265 -16.25 15.34 5.88
CA VAL A 265 -17.40 16.07 6.45
C VAL A 265 -18.40 16.48 5.37
N ALA A 266 -17.92 16.88 4.19
CA ALA A 266 -18.77 17.19 3.06
C ALA A 266 -19.52 15.94 2.55
N GLU A 267 -18.91 14.76 2.59
CA GLU A 267 -19.60 13.49 2.31
C GLU A 267 -20.71 13.19 3.34
N ALA A 268 -20.48 13.52 4.62
CA ALA A 268 -21.47 13.38 5.69
C ALA A 268 -22.67 14.31 5.45
N LEU A 269 -22.40 15.60 5.19
CA LEU A 269 -23.42 16.60 4.85
C LEU A 269 -24.21 16.20 3.60
N ALA A 270 -23.54 15.63 2.59
CA ALA A 270 -24.19 15.17 1.36
C ALA A 270 -25.13 13.96 1.56
N CYS A 271 -25.05 13.28 2.70
CA CYS A 271 -25.97 12.20 3.06
C CYS A 271 -27.22 12.70 3.78
N LEU A 272 -27.21 13.94 4.29
CA LEU A 272 -28.28 14.51 5.09
C LEU A 272 -29.38 15.13 4.20
N PRO A 273 -30.66 14.81 4.46
CA PRO A 273 -31.76 15.30 3.65
C PRO A 273 -32.28 16.67 4.11
N GLY A 274 -31.54 17.46 4.90
CA GLY A 274 -31.94 18.81 5.30
C GLY A 274 -31.46 19.91 4.37
N ASP A 275 -32.25 20.99 4.24
CA ASP A 275 -31.85 22.20 3.51
C ASP A 275 -30.61 22.84 4.14
N ALA A 276 -30.56 22.88 5.48
CA ALA A 276 -29.42 23.39 6.23
C ALA A 276 -28.10 22.67 5.90
N ALA A 277 -28.15 21.37 5.59
CA ALA A 277 -26.97 20.61 5.19
C ALA A 277 -26.47 21.04 3.79
N PHE A 278 -27.39 21.25 2.85
CA PHE A 278 -27.09 21.73 1.50
C PHE A 278 -26.56 23.16 1.51
N GLU A 279 -27.18 24.05 2.28
CA GLU A 279 -26.72 25.43 2.48
C GLU A 279 -25.32 25.48 3.13
N THR A 280 -25.04 24.58 4.07
CA THR A 280 -23.71 24.46 4.69
C THR A 280 -22.66 24.07 3.65
N LEU A 281 -22.97 23.13 2.75
CA LEU A 281 -22.08 22.76 1.64
C LEU A 281 -21.86 23.91 0.65
N LEU A 282 -22.90 24.70 0.37
CA LEU A 282 -22.78 25.90 -0.47
C LEU A 282 -21.89 26.97 0.19
N ARG A 283 -22.13 27.26 1.47
CA ARG A 283 -21.35 28.23 2.27
C ARG A 283 -19.86 27.90 2.28
N HIS A 284 -19.53 26.61 2.32
CA HIS A 284 -18.15 26.10 2.36
C HIS A 284 -17.61 25.62 1.00
N SER A 285 -18.27 25.95 -0.11
CA SER A 285 -17.90 25.48 -1.46
C SER A 285 -16.50 25.93 -1.93
N GLY A 286 -15.94 26.96 -1.29
CA GLY A 286 -14.56 27.41 -1.49
C GLY A 286 -13.49 26.56 -0.78
N LEU A 287 -13.89 25.68 0.15
CA LEU A 287 -12.97 24.74 0.79
C LEU A 287 -12.67 23.55 -0.12
N GLU A 288 -11.39 23.19 -0.18
CA GLU A 288 -10.91 22.06 -0.96
C GLU A 288 -11.57 20.75 -0.48
N GLY A 289 -12.13 19.96 -1.39
CA GLY A 289 -12.83 18.71 -1.04
C GLY A 289 -14.31 18.86 -0.65
N VAL A 290 -14.85 20.08 -0.46
CA VAL A 290 -16.29 20.28 -0.26
C VAL A 290 -17.07 20.16 -1.58
N ARG A 291 -16.52 20.64 -2.70
CA ARG A 291 -17.16 20.57 -4.02
C ARG A 291 -17.58 19.16 -4.45
N PRO A 292 -16.75 18.10 -4.29
CA PRO A 292 -17.20 16.72 -4.52
C PRO A 292 -18.38 16.29 -3.66
N GLY A 293 -18.44 16.73 -2.40
CA GLY A 293 -19.56 16.50 -1.49
C GLY A 293 -20.82 17.23 -1.95
N LEU A 294 -20.71 18.50 -2.34
CA LEU A 294 -21.80 19.28 -2.91
C LEU A 294 -22.36 18.64 -4.19
N ALA A 295 -21.49 18.24 -5.13
CA ALA A 295 -21.91 17.52 -6.34
C ALA A 295 -22.60 16.19 -6.01
N ARG A 296 -22.19 15.51 -4.92
CA ARG A 296 -22.88 14.31 -4.42
C ARG A 296 -24.23 14.64 -3.80
N ALA A 297 -24.37 15.75 -3.07
CA ALA A 297 -25.63 16.21 -2.52
C ALA A 297 -26.64 16.52 -3.63
N VAL A 298 -26.20 17.15 -4.73
CA VAL A 298 -27.02 17.37 -5.94
C VAL A 298 -27.54 16.05 -6.51
N ARG A 299 -26.67 15.05 -6.67
CA ARG A 299 -27.08 13.72 -7.16
C ARG A 299 -28.01 12.97 -6.19
N ASN A 300 -27.80 13.11 -4.88
CA ASN A 300 -28.60 12.42 -3.87
C ASN A 300 -29.99 13.07 -3.70
N PHE A 301 -30.11 14.37 -3.92
CA PHE A 301 -31.32 15.16 -3.68
C PHE A 301 -31.59 16.18 -4.82
N PRO A 302 -31.87 15.72 -6.05
CA PRO A 302 -31.93 16.58 -7.24
C PRO A 302 -33.00 17.67 -7.18
N GLN A 303 -34.22 17.33 -6.74
CA GLN A 303 -35.32 18.30 -6.61
C GLN A 303 -35.00 19.43 -5.60
N ARG A 304 -34.27 19.10 -4.52
CA ARG A 304 -33.79 20.11 -3.56
C ARG A 304 -32.72 20.98 -4.19
N ALA A 305 -31.77 20.38 -4.89
CA ALA A 305 -30.71 21.10 -5.56
C ALA A 305 -31.29 22.09 -6.59
N GLU A 306 -32.25 21.67 -7.39
CA GLU A 306 -32.98 22.55 -8.31
C GLU A 306 -33.63 23.73 -7.57
N ARG A 307 -34.39 23.48 -6.50
CA ARG A 307 -35.02 24.54 -5.72
C ARG A 307 -34.01 25.52 -5.10
N LEU A 308 -32.99 25.00 -4.39
CA LEU A 308 -32.03 25.84 -3.65
C LEU A 308 -31.00 26.54 -4.55
N LEU A 309 -30.72 26.00 -5.74
CA LEU A 309 -29.82 26.61 -6.72
C LEU A 309 -30.56 27.55 -7.68
N ALA A 310 -31.86 27.36 -7.93
CA ALA A 310 -32.66 28.29 -8.75
C ALA A 310 -32.76 29.70 -8.14
N GLU A 311 -32.64 29.79 -6.81
CA GLU A 311 -32.60 31.07 -6.07
C GLU A 311 -31.22 31.76 -6.17
N ARG A 312 -30.24 31.15 -6.85
CA ARG A 312 -28.86 31.66 -6.99
C ARG A 312 -28.51 31.92 -8.45
N ASP A 313 -27.95 33.09 -8.74
CA ASP A 313 -27.36 33.42 -10.05
C ASP A 313 -25.84 33.56 -9.94
N ASP A 314 -25.16 32.45 -9.65
CA ASP A 314 -23.70 32.38 -9.65
C ASP A 314 -23.17 31.23 -10.53
N ASP A 315 -21.91 31.35 -10.98
CA ASP A 315 -21.26 30.37 -11.87
C ASP A 315 -21.30 28.94 -11.30
N LEU A 316 -21.26 28.81 -9.98
CA LEU A 316 -21.31 27.52 -9.29
C LEU A 316 -22.70 26.89 -9.42
N ALA A 317 -23.78 27.66 -9.26
CA ALA A 317 -25.14 27.19 -9.49
C ALA A 317 -25.35 26.75 -10.95
N ARG A 318 -24.86 27.52 -11.93
CA ARG A 318 -24.93 27.15 -13.36
C ARG A 318 -24.14 25.88 -13.67
N GLN A 319 -22.96 25.71 -13.07
CA GLN A 319 -22.15 24.50 -13.20
C GLN A 319 -22.81 23.25 -12.58
N LEU A 320 -23.53 23.42 -11.46
CA LEU A 320 -24.15 22.31 -10.72
C LEU A 320 -25.53 21.91 -11.24
N LEU A 321 -26.30 22.85 -11.80
CA LEU A 321 -27.57 22.59 -12.49
C LEU A 321 -27.36 22.01 -13.90
N GLY A 322 -26.21 22.31 -14.51
CA GLY A 322 -25.78 21.83 -15.83
C GLY A 322 -26.48 22.54 -17.00
N PRO A 323 -25.75 23.04 -18.00
CA PRO A 323 -26.29 23.28 -19.33
C PRO A 323 -26.18 22.02 -20.20
N ALA A 324 -27.24 21.72 -20.95
CA ALA A 324 -27.15 20.92 -22.16
C ALA A 324 -26.45 21.76 -23.25
N GLU A 325 -25.14 21.63 -23.39
CA GLU A 325 -24.45 22.14 -24.58
C GLU A 325 -24.25 21.01 -25.61
N PRO A 326 -24.53 21.26 -26.90
CA PRO A 326 -24.34 20.28 -27.95
C PRO A 326 -22.84 20.04 -28.17
N ALA A 327 -22.47 18.78 -28.35
CA ALA A 327 -21.16 18.42 -28.85
C ALA A 327 -20.88 19.19 -30.17
N PRO A 328 -19.69 19.77 -30.36
CA PRO A 328 -19.36 20.39 -31.63
C PRO A 328 -19.36 19.33 -32.73
N ALA A 329 -20.09 19.61 -33.81
CA ALA A 329 -20.12 18.78 -35.00
C ALA A 329 -18.70 18.71 -35.60
N VAL A 330 -18.09 17.53 -35.52
CA VAL A 330 -16.82 17.24 -36.18
C VAL A 330 -17.08 17.15 -37.68
N SER A 331 -16.48 18.07 -38.44
CA SER A 331 -16.39 17.98 -39.90
C SER A 331 -15.64 16.71 -40.30
N SER A 332 -16.34 15.79 -40.96
CA SER A 332 -15.75 14.61 -41.59
C SER A 332 -15.09 14.98 -42.91
N GLN A 333 -14.00 15.75 -42.88
CA GLN A 333 -13.06 15.71 -44.00
C GLN A 333 -12.21 14.45 -43.85
N ALA A 334 -12.18 13.63 -44.90
CA ALA A 334 -11.32 12.46 -44.99
C ALA A 334 -9.85 12.92 -44.96
N CYS A 335 -9.30 13.05 -43.76
CA CYS A 335 -7.89 13.28 -43.53
C CYS A 335 -7.12 12.01 -43.90
N ALA A 336 -6.05 12.14 -44.69
CA ALA A 336 -5.10 11.06 -44.90
C ALA A 336 -4.34 10.82 -43.58
N LEU A 337 -4.83 9.88 -42.78
CA LEU A 337 -4.25 9.57 -41.47
C LEU A 337 -2.89 8.86 -41.63
N PRO A 338 -1.90 9.17 -40.78
CA PRO A 338 -0.67 8.37 -40.68
C PRO A 338 -0.99 6.89 -40.39
N GLU A 339 -0.16 5.99 -40.93
CA GLU A 339 -0.38 4.53 -40.86
C GLU A 339 -0.62 4.01 -39.43
N LEU A 340 0.10 4.56 -38.45
CA LEU A 340 -0.01 4.23 -37.03
C LEU A 340 -1.41 4.51 -36.45
N LEU A 341 -2.11 5.53 -36.96
CA LEU A 341 -3.44 5.95 -36.52
C LEU A 341 -4.57 5.37 -37.38
N ALA A 342 -4.29 5.14 -38.67
CA ALA A 342 -5.24 4.56 -39.61
C ALA A 342 -5.44 3.05 -39.39
N ASP A 343 -4.35 2.32 -39.16
CA ASP A 343 -4.35 0.87 -38.95
C ASP A 343 -3.35 0.54 -37.83
N PRO A 344 -3.72 0.76 -36.56
CA PRO A 344 -2.81 0.58 -35.45
C PRO A 344 -2.35 -0.88 -35.30
N PRO A 345 -1.13 -1.13 -34.78
CA PRO A 345 -0.51 -2.46 -34.77
C PRO A 345 -1.33 -3.57 -34.10
N TRP A 346 -2.18 -3.24 -33.11
CA TRP A 346 -3.05 -4.21 -32.42
C TRP A 346 -4.31 -4.58 -33.21
N GLN A 347 -4.63 -3.87 -34.29
CA GLN A 347 -5.71 -4.23 -35.22
C GLN A 347 -5.19 -5.07 -36.40
N ARG A 348 -3.88 -5.04 -36.66
CA ARG A 348 -3.23 -5.85 -37.70
C ARG A 348 -3.17 -7.32 -37.30
N THR A 349 -3.45 -8.20 -38.25
CA THR A 349 -3.17 -9.65 -38.14
C THR A 349 -1.67 -9.95 -38.36
N ALA A 350 -0.78 -9.20 -37.71
CA ALA A 350 0.67 -9.38 -37.88
C ALA A 350 1.14 -10.58 -37.04
N LYS A 351 1.79 -11.56 -37.69
CA LYS A 351 2.41 -12.69 -36.99
C LYS A 351 3.71 -12.22 -36.35
N THR A 352 3.86 -12.42 -35.04
CA THR A 352 5.14 -12.21 -34.35
C THR A 352 6.22 -13.10 -35.01
N PRO A 353 7.41 -12.58 -35.32
CA PRO A 353 8.46 -13.38 -35.93
C PRO A 353 8.83 -14.57 -35.05
N LYS A 354 9.04 -15.74 -35.66
CA LYS A 354 9.48 -16.94 -34.95
C LYS A 354 10.90 -16.72 -34.45
N LEU A 355 11.09 -16.75 -33.13
CA LEU A 355 12.42 -16.65 -32.53
C LEU A 355 13.25 -17.92 -32.84
N PRO A 356 14.56 -17.78 -33.04
CA PRO A 356 15.47 -18.92 -33.18
C PRO A 356 15.36 -19.85 -31.97
N VAL A 357 15.31 -21.16 -32.22
CA VAL A 357 15.34 -22.18 -31.17
C VAL A 357 16.80 -22.60 -30.98
N PRO A 358 17.38 -22.44 -29.77
CA PRO A 358 18.72 -22.92 -29.50
C PRO A 358 18.84 -24.44 -29.72
N SER A 359 20.00 -24.88 -30.25
CA SER A 359 20.28 -26.30 -30.49
C SER A 359 20.48 -27.12 -29.21
N ARG A 360 20.78 -26.44 -28.10
CA ARG A 360 20.94 -27.00 -26.75
C ARG A 360 20.32 -26.08 -25.69
N PRO A 361 20.03 -26.58 -24.48
CA PRO A 361 19.71 -25.73 -23.35
C PRO A 361 20.84 -24.72 -23.11
N LEU A 362 20.51 -23.43 -23.09
CA LEU A 362 21.45 -22.36 -22.78
C LEU A 362 21.59 -22.24 -21.26
N GLN A 363 22.82 -22.03 -20.80
CA GLN A 363 23.14 -21.96 -19.36
C GLN A 363 23.57 -20.55 -18.99
N ALA A 364 23.18 -20.10 -17.79
CA ALA A 364 23.70 -18.87 -17.22
C ALA A 364 25.16 -19.05 -16.77
N PRO A 365 25.93 -17.95 -16.61
CA PRO A 365 27.20 -18.00 -15.90
C PRO A 365 27.03 -18.47 -14.46
N SER A 366 28.12 -18.92 -13.85
CA SER A 366 28.14 -19.18 -12.41
C SER A 366 27.77 -17.91 -11.63
N PRO A 367 26.95 -18.01 -10.56
CA PRO A 367 26.63 -16.87 -9.72
C PRO A 367 27.88 -16.14 -9.24
N GLU A 368 27.82 -14.81 -9.19
CA GLU A 368 28.94 -13.94 -8.81
C GLU A 368 28.47 -12.75 -7.97
N LEU A 369 29.40 -12.12 -7.25
CA LEU A 369 29.13 -10.92 -6.45
C LEU A 369 29.82 -9.70 -7.07
N ALA A 370 29.08 -8.60 -7.25
CA ALA A 370 29.56 -7.31 -7.69
C ALA A 370 29.19 -6.24 -6.67
N TRP A 371 30.07 -6.00 -5.69
CA TRP A 371 29.88 -5.04 -4.61
C TRP A 371 30.23 -3.60 -5.01
N THR A 372 29.59 -2.63 -4.39
CA THR A 372 30.14 -1.27 -4.27
C THR A 372 31.07 -1.18 -3.07
N ASP A 373 31.95 -0.17 -3.04
CA ASP A 373 32.85 0.08 -1.91
C ASP A 373 32.10 0.29 -0.59
N GLU A 374 30.94 0.96 -0.64
CA GLU A 374 30.10 1.21 0.54
C GLU A 374 29.49 -0.09 1.08
N GLU A 375 28.87 -0.89 0.21
CA GLU A 375 28.28 -2.18 0.63
C GLU A 375 29.36 -3.13 1.16
N LEU A 376 30.54 -3.16 0.52
CA LEU A 376 31.66 -3.97 0.97
C LEU A 376 32.20 -3.50 2.32
N THR A 377 32.25 -2.19 2.55
CA THR A 377 32.64 -1.60 3.85
C THR A 377 31.66 -1.99 4.95
N VAL A 378 30.35 -1.88 4.67
CA VAL A 378 29.30 -2.29 5.61
C VAL A 378 29.38 -3.79 5.89
N ALA A 379 29.49 -4.62 4.86
CA ALA A 379 29.61 -6.08 5.00
C ALA A 379 30.82 -6.47 5.86
N ARG A 380 32.00 -5.89 5.61
CA ARG A 380 33.21 -6.11 6.40
C ARG A 380 33.05 -5.68 7.86
N ARG A 381 32.42 -4.53 8.10
CA ARG A 381 32.15 -4.05 9.47
C ARG A 381 31.26 -5.02 10.25
N PHE A 382 30.26 -5.61 9.60
CA PHE A 382 29.40 -6.61 10.23
C PHE A 382 30.11 -7.95 10.41
N ALA A 383 30.92 -8.39 9.44
CA ALA A 383 31.73 -9.61 9.55
C ALA A 383 32.74 -9.56 10.70
N ALA A 384 33.22 -8.36 11.05
CA ALA A 384 34.15 -8.13 12.15
C ALA A 384 33.48 -8.09 13.54
N GLN A 385 32.14 -8.07 13.63
CA GLN A 385 31.46 -8.13 14.92
C GLN A 385 31.56 -9.54 15.49
N PRO A 386 31.63 -9.72 16.82
CA PRO A 386 31.55 -11.06 17.41
C PRO A 386 30.15 -11.65 17.21
N PRO A 387 30.02 -12.99 17.18
CA PRO A 387 28.71 -13.64 17.12
C PRO A 387 27.84 -13.16 18.28
N LYS A 388 26.55 -12.91 18.00
CA LYS A 388 25.58 -12.47 19.01
C LYS A 388 25.00 -13.64 19.80
N VAL A 389 25.38 -14.87 19.46
CA VAL A 389 24.94 -16.08 20.14
C VAL A 389 25.61 -16.17 21.51
N MET A 390 24.81 -16.23 22.56
CA MET A 390 25.26 -16.50 23.94
C MET A 390 25.42 -18.02 24.23
N ARG A 391 25.26 -18.88 23.21
CA ARG A 391 25.33 -20.35 23.29
C ARG A 391 26.56 -20.85 22.54
N SER A 392 27.09 -22.01 22.94
CA SER A 392 28.16 -22.65 22.16
C SER A 392 27.62 -23.23 20.85
N TRP A 393 28.48 -23.40 19.84
CA TRP A 393 28.10 -24.06 18.59
C TRP A 393 27.59 -25.49 18.81
N ALA A 394 28.14 -26.19 19.80
CA ALA A 394 27.69 -27.54 20.18
C ALA A 394 26.26 -27.55 20.75
N ASP A 395 25.86 -26.49 21.48
CA ASP A 395 24.49 -26.37 21.99
C ASP A 395 23.48 -26.11 20.86
N ILE A 396 23.88 -25.35 19.84
CA ILE A 396 23.06 -25.10 18.65
C ILE A 396 22.82 -26.40 17.87
N GLU A 397 23.87 -27.21 17.68
CA GLU A 397 23.75 -28.52 17.03
C GLU A 397 22.86 -29.47 17.81
N ARG A 398 23.09 -29.58 19.12
CA ARG A 398 22.26 -30.44 19.97
C ARG A 398 20.79 -30.01 19.94
N HIS A 399 20.52 -28.71 19.95
CA HIS A 399 19.15 -28.21 19.80
C HIS A 399 18.56 -28.66 18.45
N ARG A 400 19.29 -28.46 17.34
CA ARG A 400 18.85 -28.88 16.01
C ARG A 400 18.54 -30.37 15.94
N GLU A 401 19.37 -31.21 16.55
CA GLU A 401 19.17 -32.67 16.61
C GLU A 401 17.93 -33.06 17.42
N GLN A 402 17.62 -32.31 18.48
CA GLN A 402 16.50 -32.59 19.38
C GLN A 402 15.16 -32.06 18.87
N SER A 403 15.12 -30.82 18.38
CA SER A 403 13.88 -30.15 17.97
C SER A 403 13.58 -30.28 16.48
N GLY A 404 14.60 -30.54 15.65
CA GLY A 404 14.45 -30.42 14.21
C GLY A 404 14.24 -28.98 13.75
N GLU A 405 14.59 -27.98 14.56
CA GLU A 405 14.47 -26.55 14.24
C GLU A 405 15.84 -25.86 14.13
N TRP A 406 15.90 -24.79 13.36
CA TRP A 406 17.09 -23.95 13.21
C TRP A 406 17.01 -22.73 14.12
N ILE A 407 17.93 -22.63 15.09
CA ILE A 407 18.12 -21.43 15.91
C ILE A 407 19.38 -20.69 15.49
N CYS A 408 19.41 -19.37 15.71
CA CYS A 408 20.59 -18.53 15.46
C CYS A 408 21.16 -18.63 14.04
N ALA A 409 20.31 -18.93 13.04
CA ALA A 409 20.73 -19.17 11.65
C ALA A 409 21.57 -18.02 11.05
N SER A 410 21.28 -16.76 11.42
CA SER A 410 22.10 -15.61 11.00
C SER A 410 23.54 -15.71 11.49
N ASP A 411 23.76 -16.07 12.75
CA ASP A 411 25.10 -16.21 13.32
C ASP A 411 25.80 -17.47 12.82
N ILE A 412 25.06 -18.55 12.53
CA ILE A 412 25.62 -19.74 11.86
C ILE A 412 26.23 -19.32 10.53
N LEU A 413 25.48 -18.60 9.69
CA LEU A 413 25.93 -18.19 8.36
C LEU A 413 27.14 -17.23 8.38
N VAL A 414 27.23 -16.36 9.40
CA VAL A 414 28.33 -15.39 9.49
C VAL A 414 29.55 -15.97 10.21
N HIS A 415 29.36 -16.63 11.36
CA HIS A 415 30.44 -17.02 12.28
C HIS A 415 30.50 -18.52 12.61
N GLY A 416 29.47 -19.29 12.25
CA GLY A 416 29.36 -20.70 12.63
C GLY A 416 30.42 -21.59 11.95
N PRO A 417 30.70 -22.79 12.49
CA PRO A 417 31.55 -23.79 11.85
C PRO A 417 31.05 -24.20 10.45
N ASP A 418 31.97 -24.49 9.53
CA ASP A 418 31.60 -24.80 8.13
C ASP A 418 30.62 -25.98 8.02
N ARG A 419 30.76 -27.02 8.85
CA ARG A 419 29.82 -28.15 8.88
C ARG A 419 28.38 -27.74 9.18
N LEU A 420 28.18 -26.79 10.09
CA LEU A 420 26.88 -26.27 10.47
C LEU A 420 26.29 -25.41 9.36
N VAL A 421 27.15 -24.59 8.73
CA VAL A 421 26.77 -23.79 7.58
C VAL A 421 26.32 -24.67 6.42
N GLU A 422 27.08 -25.72 6.08
CA GLU A 422 26.71 -26.64 5.01
C GLU A 422 25.41 -27.36 5.31
N HIS A 423 25.19 -27.81 6.55
CA HIS A 423 23.93 -28.44 6.95
C HIS A 423 22.75 -27.44 6.82
N LEU A 424 22.93 -26.20 7.28
CA LEU A 424 21.91 -25.15 7.17
C LEU A 424 21.58 -24.82 5.71
N VAL A 425 22.58 -24.62 4.87
CA VAL A 425 22.41 -24.30 3.44
C VAL A 425 21.79 -25.47 2.68
N ALA A 426 22.27 -26.70 2.91
CA ALA A 426 21.73 -27.91 2.28
C ALA A 426 20.27 -28.17 2.67
N SER A 427 19.84 -27.74 3.87
CA SER A 427 18.44 -27.86 4.27
C SER A 427 17.49 -26.90 3.52
N GLY A 428 18.00 -25.99 2.69
CA GLY A 428 17.19 -25.01 1.98
C GLY A 428 16.52 -23.99 2.92
N TRP A 429 17.09 -23.80 4.11
CA TRP A 429 16.50 -22.95 5.14
C TRP A 429 16.25 -21.54 4.62
N THR A 430 15.05 -21.03 4.90
CA THR A 430 14.69 -19.63 4.68
C THR A 430 14.05 -19.06 5.96
N PRO A 431 14.25 -17.77 6.28
CA PRO A 431 13.66 -17.15 7.44
C PRO A 431 12.13 -17.18 7.33
N GLN A 432 11.46 -17.72 8.35
CA GLN A 432 10.00 -17.89 8.34
C GLN A 432 9.26 -16.58 8.65
N TRP A 433 9.85 -15.71 9.47
CA TRP A 433 9.24 -14.47 9.93
C TRP A 433 9.66 -13.25 9.11
N ARG A 434 8.78 -12.24 9.04
CA ARG A 434 9.13 -10.85 8.68
C ARG A 434 10.04 -10.27 9.76
N SER A 435 11.27 -10.76 9.85
CA SER A 435 12.21 -10.27 10.84
C SER A 435 12.55 -8.84 10.47
N TYR A 436 12.19 -7.89 11.34
CA TYR A 436 12.61 -6.48 11.33
C TYR A 436 14.15 -6.28 11.41
N PHE A 437 14.93 -7.35 11.16
CA PHE A 437 16.37 -7.43 11.41
C PHE A 437 17.12 -8.20 10.31
N PHE A 438 16.89 -7.90 9.03
CA PHE A 438 18.06 -7.83 8.16
C PHE A 438 18.84 -6.57 8.56
N GLY A 439 19.72 -6.73 9.56
CA GLY A 439 20.87 -5.85 9.69
C GLY A 439 21.93 -6.26 8.65
N GLY A 440 23.06 -5.56 8.60
CA GLY A 440 24.16 -5.88 7.67
C GLY A 440 24.84 -7.25 7.85
N TRP A 441 24.30 -8.15 8.69
CA TRP A 441 24.79 -9.52 8.86
C TRP A 441 24.70 -10.33 7.56
N PHE A 442 23.67 -10.14 6.73
CA PHE A 442 23.58 -10.89 5.48
C PHE A 442 24.65 -10.48 4.47
N GLY A 443 25.03 -9.20 4.45
CA GLY A 443 26.20 -8.76 3.70
C GLY A 443 27.47 -9.48 4.14
N ALA A 444 27.63 -9.69 5.46
CA ALA A 444 28.74 -10.49 6.00
C ALA A 444 28.65 -11.98 5.61
N ALA A 445 27.44 -12.56 5.61
CA ALA A 445 27.22 -13.93 5.16
C ALA A 445 27.54 -14.10 3.66
N LEU A 446 27.12 -13.16 2.81
CA LEU A 446 27.48 -13.13 1.38
C LEU A 446 28.98 -12.96 1.19
N LEU A 447 29.65 -12.14 2.01
CA LEU A 447 31.10 -11.96 1.95
C LEU A 447 31.85 -13.28 2.26
N ARG A 448 31.34 -14.08 3.20
CA ARG A 448 31.94 -15.36 3.60
C ARG A 448 31.59 -16.50 2.65
N LEU A 449 30.32 -16.64 2.30
CA LEU A 449 29.76 -17.81 1.62
C LEU A 449 29.54 -17.58 0.12
N GLY A 450 29.71 -16.34 -0.33
CA GLY A 450 29.62 -15.98 -1.73
C GLY A 450 28.19 -15.97 -2.28
N PRO A 451 28.04 -16.01 -3.61
CA PRO A 451 26.77 -15.84 -4.31
C PRO A 451 25.85 -17.05 -4.23
N ARG A 452 26.28 -18.17 -3.62
CA ARG A 452 25.44 -19.36 -3.40
C ARG A 452 24.25 -19.13 -2.45
N LEU A 453 24.24 -17.98 -1.75
CA LEU A 453 23.11 -17.55 -0.91
C LEU A 453 22.07 -16.73 -1.69
N ASP A 454 22.10 -16.75 -3.02
CA ASP A 454 21.14 -16.04 -3.87
C ASP A 454 19.69 -16.46 -3.60
N TYR A 455 19.43 -17.75 -3.32
CA TYR A 455 18.12 -18.24 -2.92
C TYR A 455 17.63 -17.58 -1.62
N LEU A 456 18.53 -17.33 -0.67
CA LEU A 456 18.22 -16.70 0.60
C LEU A 456 17.99 -15.20 0.44
N ALA A 457 18.80 -14.55 -0.42
CA ALA A 457 18.59 -13.16 -0.81
C ALA A 457 17.20 -12.97 -1.43
N LEU A 458 16.80 -13.88 -2.31
CA LEU A 458 15.51 -13.87 -2.98
C LEU A 458 14.34 -14.12 -2.02
N ALA A 459 14.43 -15.18 -1.20
CA ALA A 459 13.40 -15.54 -0.24
C ALA A 459 13.10 -14.40 0.74
N TYR A 460 14.12 -13.60 1.08
CA TYR A 460 13.95 -12.44 1.95
C TYR A 460 13.29 -11.27 1.23
N ALA A 461 13.76 -10.94 0.01
CA ALA A 461 13.22 -9.83 -0.76
C ALA A 461 11.73 -10.01 -1.09
N ASP A 462 11.27 -11.25 -1.28
CA ASP A 462 9.84 -11.56 -1.45
C ASP A 462 9.01 -11.32 -0.17
N LYS A 463 9.61 -11.44 1.03
CA LYS A 463 8.91 -11.38 2.33
C LYS A 463 8.94 -10.02 3.02
N CYS A 464 10.02 -9.24 2.86
CA CYS A 464 10.29 -8.07 3.70
C CYS A 464 10.31 -6.72 2.95
N ASP A 465 10.06 -6.71 1.63
CA ASP A 465 10.13 -5.53 0.76
C ASP A 465 11.48 -4.76 0.82
N ASP A 466 12.51 -5.32 1.48
CA ASP A 466 13.89 -4.82 1.50
C ASP A 466 14.74 -5.60 0.49
N VAL A 467 15.15 -4.88 -0.54
CA VAL A 467 15.78 -5.41 -1.75
C VAL A 467 17.25 -5.04 -1.87
N ALA A 468 17.78 -4.25 -0.92
CA ALA A 468 19.16 -3.75 -0.97
C ALA A 468 20.17 -4.91 -1.08
N TYR A 469 19.85 -6.05 -0.46
CA TYR A 469 20.67 -7.25 -0.41
C TYR A 469 20.75 -8.04 -1.72
N LEU A 470 19.85 -7.77 -2.68
CA LEU A 470 19.98 -8.29 -4.04
C LEU A 470 21.03 -7.53 -4.84
N GLY A 471 21.33 -6.28 -4.46
CA GLY A 471 22.24 -5.39 -5.17
C GLY A 471 23.53 -6.04 -5.66
N PRO A 472 24.33 -6.70 -4.79
CA PRO A 472 25.60 -7.28 -5.20
C PRO A 472 25.48 -8.63 -5.92
N VAL A 473 24.34 -9.33 -5.87
CA VAL A 473 24.22 -10.71 -6.36
C VAL A 473 23.90 -10.72 -7.85
N ARG A 474 24.73 -11.35 -8.69
CA ARG A 474 24.44 -11.66 -10.10
C ARG A 474 24.29 -13.17 -10.24
N SER A 475 23.06 -13.63 -10.42
CA SER A 475 22.74 -15.04 -10.66
C SER A 475 21.51 -15.18 -11.56
N GLU A 476 21.33 -16.35 -12.17
CA GLU A 476 20.14 -16.66 -12.98
C GLU A 476 18.85 -16.45 -12.19
N LEU A 477 18.85 -16.93 -10.93
CA LEU A 477 17.71 -16.86 -10.03
C LEU A 477 17.30 -15.41 -9.76
N VAL A 478 18.27 -14.55 -9.39
CA VAL A 478 18.01 -13.14 -9.10
C VAL A 478 17.66 -12.39 -10.38
N ALA A 479 18.39 -12.58 -11.48
CA ALA A 479 18.12 -11.91 -12.76
C ALA A 479 16.72 -12.22 -13.28
N THR A 480 16.29 -13.48 -13.19
CA THR A 480 14.96 -13.92 -13.60
C THR A 480 13.87 -13.25 -12.77
N ARG A 481 14.00 -13.22 -11.43
CA ARG A 481 13.01 -12.56 -10.59
C ARG A 481 12.99 -11.04 -10.79
N ILE A 482 14.14 -10.42 -11.01
CA ILE A 482 14.23 -8.99 -11.35
C ILE A 482 13.47 -8.71 -12.65
N ALA A 483 13.60 -9.56 -13.67
CA ALA A 483 12.83 -9.43 -14.91
C ALA A 483 11.32 -9.57 -14.66
N GLU A 484 10.90 -10.51 -13.81
CA GLU A 484 9.49 -10.69 -13.45
C GLU A 484 8.94 -9.48 -12.69
N TRP A 485 9.70 -8.91 -11.76
CA TRP A 485 9.33 -7.68 -11.05
C TRP A 485 9.26 -6.48 -11.97
N LEU A 486 10.15 -6.40 -12.96
CA LEU A 486 10.12 -5.37 -14.00
C LEU A 486 8.75 -5.40 -14.71
N CYS A 487 8.22 -6.58 -15.05
CA CYS A 487 6.92 -6.74 -15.71
C CYS A 487 5.72 -6.82 -14.74
N GLY A 488 5.95 -6.63 -13.44
CA GLY A 488 4.94 -6.75 -12.40
C GLY A 488 3.99 -5.54 -12.29
N GLN A 489 3.17 -5.54 -11.24
CA GLN A 489 2.23 -4.44 -10.94
C GLN A 489 2.69 -3.56 -9.77
N ARG A 490 3.66 -4.03 -8.96
CA ARG A 490 4.16 -3.33 -7.76
C ARG A 490 5.24 -2.31 -8.16
N ARG A 491 4.89 -1.01 -8.17
CA ARG A 491 5.80 0.08 -8.57
C ARG A 491 7.11 0.14 -7.79
N SER A 492 7.07 -0.18 -6.48
CA SER A 492 8.29 -0.28 -5.67
C SER A 492 9.25 -1.33 -6.24
N LEU A 493 8.76 -2.53 -6.54
CA LEU A 493 9.58 -3.60 -7.11
C LEU A 493 10.03 -3.31 -8.56
N ILE A 494 9.22 -2.60 -9.34
CA ILE A 494 9.62 -2.13 -10.67
C ILE A 494 10.81 -1.15 -10.55
N ALA A 495 10.75 -0.22 -9.60
CA ALA A 495 11.85 0.73 -9.37
C ALA A 495 13.14 0.00 -8.93
N VAL A 496 13.01 -1.02 -8.08
CA VAL A 496 14.11 -1.91 -7.69
C VAL A 496 14.70 -2.64 -8.89
N ALA A 497 13.85 -3.24 -9.73
CA ALA A 497 14.29 -3.96 -10.90
C ALA A 497 15.07 -3.05 -11.87
N ARG A 498 14.59 -1.83 -12.09
CA ARG A 498 15.29 -0.81 -12.89
C ARG A 498 16.64 -0.45 -12.30
N ALA A 499 16.71 -0.17 -10.99
CA ALA A 499 17.95 0.18 -10.31
C ALA A 499 18.99 -0.96 -10.41
N TYR A 500 18.55 -2.22 -10.25
CA TYR A 500 19.41 -3.39 -10.39
C TYR A 500 19.91 -3.58 -11.82
N LEU A 501 19.02 -3.52 -12.82
CA LEU A 501 19.41 -3.65 -14.24
C LEU A 501 20.37 -2.54 -14.65
N HIS A 502 20.15 -1.33 -14.15
CA HIS A 502 21.05 -0.21 -14.43
C HIS A 502 22.42 -0.39 -13.79
N ARG A 503 22.47 -0.83 -12.53
CA ARG A 503 23.71 -1.09 -11.80
C ARG A 503 24.63 -2.06 -12.56
N HIS A 504 24.06 -3.15 -13.08
CA HIS A 504 24.83 -4.22 -13.72
C HIS A 504 24.96 -4.07 -15.24
N GLY A 505 24.08 -3.29 -15.86
CA GLY A 505 24.09 -3.03 -17.30
C GLY A 505 24.10 -4.32 -18.13
N ALA A 506 24.84 -4.32 -19.23
CA ALA A 506 24.93 -5.47 -20.14
C ALA A 506 25.48 -6.75 -19.47
N ALA A 507 26.20 -6.63 -18.35
CA ALA A 507 26.79 -7.79 -17.67
C ALA A 507 25.75 -8.75 -17.07
N ILE A 508 24.50 -8.32 -16.88
CA ILE A 508 23.43 -9.21 -16.43
C ILE A 508 22.76 -9.99 -17.56
N ALA A 509 22.97 -9.59 -18.83
CA ALA A 509 22.29 -10.21 -19.97
C ALA A 509 22.52 -11.73 -20.07
N PRO A 510 23.74 -12.28 -19.86
CA PRO A 510 23.96 -13.73 -19.87
C PRO A 510 23.11 -14.50 -18.85
N PHE A 511 22.84 -13.90 -17.68
CA PHE A 511 22.03 -14.53 -16.63
C PHE A 511 20.53 -14.57 -16.96
N LEU A 512 20.07 -13.78 -17.94
CA LEU A 512 18.69 -13.78 -18.44
C LEU A 512 18.47 -14.76 -19.60
N VAL A 513 19.54 -15.29 -20.21
CA VAL A 513 19.48 -16.13 -21.41
C VAL A 513 18.68 -17.42 -21.19
N PRO A 514 18.87 -18.19 -20.09
CA PRO A 514 18.09 -19.42 -19.87
C PRO A 514 16.59 -19.13 -19.80
N ALA A 515 16.19 -18.10 -19.06
CA ALA A 515 14.80 -17.67 -18.97
C ALA A 515 14.25 -17.19 -20.32
N ALA A 516 15.05 -16.50 -21.13
CA ALA A 516 14.68 -16.04 -22.48
C ALA A 516 14.52 -17.19 -23.49
N ALA A 517 15.27 -18.28 -23.32
CA ALA A 517 15.22 -19.50 -24.13
C ALA A 517 14.18 -20.53 -23.64
N GLY A 518 13.65 -20.35 -22.42
CA GLY A 518 12.70 -21.24 -21.79
C GLY A 518 11.35 -21.37 -22.52
N PRO A 519 10.42 -22.16 -21.95
CA PRO A 519 9.09 -22.37 -22.54
C PRO A 519 8.30 -21.06 -22.66
N ALA A 520 7.32 -21.05 -23.57
CA ALA A 520 6.43 -19.91 -23.73
C ALA A 520 5.66 -19.63 -22.43
N GLY A 521 5.86 -18.44 -21.86
CA GLY A 521 5.29 -18.09 -20.57
C GLY A 521 5.59 -16.65 -20.15
N THR A 522 5.17 -16.31 -18.93
CA THR A 522 5.41 -14.99 -18.30
C THR A 522 6.89 -14.74 -18.07
N THR A 523 7.62 -15.72 -17.54
CA THR A 523 9.06 -15.61 -17.25
C THR A 523 9.88 -15.36 -18.51
N ARG A 524 9.59 -16.07 -19.61
CA ARG A 524 10.23 -15.82 -20.91
C ARG A 524 9.97 -14.40 -21.42
N SER A 525 8.72 -13.96 -21.36
CA SER A 525 8.33 -12.62 -21.80
C SER A 525 8.98 -11.52 -20.95
N ALA A 526 9.13 -11.78 -19.64
CA ALA A 526 9.81 -10.91 -18.70
C ALA A 526 11.30 -10.79 -19.01
N ALA A 527 11.98 -11.91 -19.26
CA ALA A 527 13.38 -11.92 -19.68
C ALA A 527 13.61 -11.16 -21.00
N HIS A 528 12.72 -11.33 -21.99
CA HIS A 528 12.77 -10.56 -23.23
C HIS A 528 12.61 -9.06 -22.99
N THR A 529 11.72 -8.68 -22.08
CA THR A 529 11.51 -7.27 -21.71
C THR A 529 12.74 -6.70 -21.01
N ALA A 530 13.37 -7.46 -20.10
CA ALA A 530 14.60 -7.05 -19.43
C ALA A 530 15.78 -6.90 -20.40
N LEU A 531 15.95 -7.82 -21.37
CA LEU A 531 16.98 -7.69 -22.41
C LEU A 531 16.80 -6.44 -23.27
N ARG A 532 15.56 -6.15 -23.69
CA ARG A 532 15.25 -4.90 -24.41
C ARG A 532 15.48 -3.67 -23.54
N TYR A 533 15.09 -3.71 -22.27
CA TYR A 533 15.34 -2.64 -21.32
C TYR A 533 16.83 -2.29 -21.23
N LEU A 534 17.70 -3.31 -21.13
CA LEU A 534 19.16 -3.14 -21.13
C LEU A 534 19.68 -2.55 -22.44
N ALA A 535 19.15 -2.99 -23.58
CA ALA A 535 19.54 -2.45 -24.89
C ALA A 535 19.12 -0.99 -25.06
N THR A 536 17.90 -0.62 -24.62
CA THR A 536 17.39 0.77 -24.69
C THR A 536 18.17 1.74 -23.80
N HIS A 537 18.62 1.31 -22.62
CA HIS A 537 19.33 2.17 -21.66
C HIS A 537 20.86 2.08 -21.75
N GLY A 538 21.38 1.19 -22.58
CA GLY A 538 22.80 1.02 -22.87
C GLY A 538 23.01 0.99 -24.39
N SER A 539 23.45 -0.15 -24.91
CA SER A 539 23.41 -0.41 -26.35
C SER A 539 23.10 -1.88 -26.64
N ALA A 540 22.45 -2.12 -27.79
CA ALA A 540 22.19 -3.48 -28.27
C ALA A 540 23.51 -4.24 -28.51
N GLU A 541 24.56 -3.57 -29.01
CA GLU A 541 25.86 -4.21 -29.22
C GLU A 541 26.51 -4.65 -27.90
N ALA A 542 26.39 -3.85 -26.83
CA ALA A 542 26.94 -4.19 -25.53
C ALA A 542 26.24 -5.42 -24.93
N VAL A 543 24.91 -5.50 -25.04
CA VAL A 543 24.13 -6.66 -24.62
C VAL A 543 24.54 -7.91 -25.41
N ILE A 544 24.65 -7.79 -26.74
CA ILE A 544 25.08 -8.88 -27.62
C ILE A 544 26.52 -9.31 -27.30
N ALA A 545 27.43 -8.37 -27.06
CA ALA A 545 28.82 -8.65 -26.72
C ALA A 545 28.97 -9.36 -25.37
N ALA A 546 28.20 -8.94 -24.35
CA ALA A 546 28.18 -9.61 -23.05
C ALA A 546 27.68 -11.06 -23.17
N VAL A 547 26.61 -11.28 -23.94
CA VAL A 547 26.08 -12.62 -24.23
C VAL A 547 27.11 -13.45 -25.00
N ARG A 548 27.74 -12.89 -26.04
CA ARG A 548 28.77 -13.57 -26.85
C ARG A 548 29.98 -14.00 -26.03
N GLY A 549 30.39 -13.17 -25.06
CA GLY A 549 31.54 -13.47 -24.19
C GLY A 549 31.31 -14.67 -23.28
N HIS A 550 30.05 -15.00 -22.99
CA HIS A 550 29.66 -16.17 -22.20
C HIS A 550 29.25 -17.36 -23.07
N ASP A 551 28.32 -17.15 -23.99
CA ASP A 551 27.77 -18.19 -24.86
C ASP A 551 27.41 -17.62 -26.25
N ALA A 552 28.25 -17.93 -27.24
CA ALA A 552 28.03 -17.49 -28.62
C ALA A 552 26.76 -18.09 -29.25
N ASP A 553 26.31 -19.27 -28.82
CA ASP A 553 25.09 -19.93 -29.34
C ASP A 553 23.82 -19.17 -28.93
N ALA A 554 23.89 -18.35 -27.88
CA ALA A 554 22.78 -17.53 -27.40
C ALA A 554 22.56 -16.25 -28.24
N VAL A 555 23.57 -15.82 -28.99
CA VAL A 555 23.56 -14.54 -29.73
C VAL A 555 22.40 -14.45 -30.74
N PRO A 556 22.10 -15.46 -31.57
CA PRO A 556 20.99 -15.38 -32.52
C PRO A 556 19.63 -15.17 -31.85
N LEU A 557 19.39 -15.84 -30.71
CA LEU A 557 18.16 -15.67 -29.94
C LEU A 557 18.06 -14.25 -29.39
N VAL A 558 19.12 -13.75 -28.74
CA VAL A 558 19.12 -12.41 -28.14
C VAL A 558 19.00 -11.33 -29.22
N ALA A 559 19.72 -11.45 -30.33
CA ALA A 559 19.59 -10.54 -31.47
C ALA A 559 18.16 -10.52 -32.01
N ALA A 560 17.53 -11.69 -32.21
CA ALA A 560 16.15 -11.76 -32.67
C ALA A 560 15.15 -11.17 -31.66
N VAL A 561 15.41 -11.28 -30.34
CA VAL A 561 14.59 -10.63 -29.31
C VAL A 561 14.69 -9.10 -29.38
N LEU A 562 15.89 -8.57 -29.62
CA LEU A 562 16.15 -7.13 -29.74
C LEU A 562 15.66 -6.54 -31.07
N ASP A 563 15.64 -7.32 -32.14
CA ASP A 563 15.23 -6.91 -33.50
C ASP A 563 13.70 -6.87 -33.69
N VAL A 564 12.91 -7.38 -32.73
CA VAL A 564 11.44 -7.29 -32.79
C VAL A 564 11.00 -5.83 -32.86
N ASP A 565 10.22 -5.48 -33.88
CA ASP A 565 9.59 -4.16 -33.99
C ASP A 565 8.89 -3.79 -32.68
N PRO A 566 9.31 -2.70 -32.01
CA PRO A 566 8.77 -2.35 -30.71
C PRO A 566 7.28 -1.97 -30.75
N LEU A 567 6.71 -1.64 -31.92
CA LEU A 567 5.26 -1.45 -32.09
C LEU A 567 4.47 -2.75 -31.96
N LEU A 568 5.08 -3.91 -32.22
CA LEU A 568 4.46 -5.23 -32.14
C LEU A 568 4.63 -5.87 -30.76
N ILE A 569 5.27 -5.18 -29.81
CA ILE A 569 5.38 -5.62 -28.42
C ILE A 569 4.08 -5.23 -27.69
N LEU A 570 3.08 -6.09 -27.80
CA LEU A 570 1.74 -5.87 -27.25
C LEU A 570 1.43 -6.85 -26.10
N PRO A 571 0.61 -6.43 -25.10
CA PRO A 571 0.14 -7.35 -24.08
C PRO A 571 -0.78 -8.42 -24.68
N LYS A 572 -0.88 -9.57 -24.00
CA LYS A 572 -1.79 -10.68 -24.42
C LYS A 572 -3.23 -10.23 -24.67
N ARG A 573 -3.69 -9.22 -23.92
CA ARG A 573 -4.99 -8.58 -24.11
C ARG A 573 -4.77 -7.08 -24.18
N VAL A 574 -5.09 -6.51 -25.34
CA VAL A 574 -5.07 -5.06 -25.56
C VAL A 574 -6.19 -4.45 -24.69
N PRO A 575 -5.90 -3.39 -23.93
CA PRO A 575 -6.87 -2.77 -23.06
C PRO A 575 -8.01 -2.15 -23.87
N ARG A 576 -9.23 -2.20 -23.32
CA ARG A 576 -10.39 -1.49 -23.87
C ARG A 576 -10.56 -0.16 -23.16
N LEU A 577 -10.88 0.88 -23.92
CA LEU A 577 -11.09 2.21 -23.37
C LEU A 577 -12.24 2.21 -22.34
N PRO A 578 -12.04 2.72 -21.11
CA PRO A 578 -13.10 2.82 -20.12
C PRO A 578 -14.14 3.90 -20.48
N ASP A 579 -15.39 3.71 -20.06
CA ASP A 579 -16.48 4.65 -20.37
C ASP A 579 -16.23 6.06 -19.81
N TRP A 580 -15.58 6.18 -18.66
CA TRP A 580 -15.23 7.48 -18.07
C TRP A 580 -14.26 8.30 -18.94
N ALA A 581 -13.49 7.65 -19.82
CA ALA A 581 -12.50 8.31 -20.67
C ALA A 581 -13.11 8.84 -21.98
N ARG A 582 -14.26 8.30 -22.42
CA ARG A 582 -14.91 8.69 -23.68
C ARG A 582 -15.17 10.19 -23.79
N PRO A 583 -15.67 10.90 -22.75
CA PRO A 583 -15.88 12.34 -22.83
C PRO A 583 -14.59 13.15 -23.07
N ALA A 584 -13.44 12.68 -22.55
CA ALA A 584 -12.15 13.34 -22.74
C ALA A 584 -11.64 13.25 -24.19
N LEU A 585 -12.13 12.30 -24.99
CA LEU A 585 -11.76 12.18 -26.41
C LEU A 585 -12.33 13.30 -27.30
N ALA A 586 -13.22 14.15 -26.76
CA ALA A 586 -13.68 15.35 -27.43
C ALA A 586 -12.60 16.45 -27.46
N THR A 587 -11.54 16.34 -26.64
CA THR A 587 -10.40 17.26 -26.68
C THR A 587 -9.69 17.17 -28.04
N PRO A 588 -9.60 18.28 -28.80
CA PRO A 588 -8.97 18.26 -30.12
C PRO A 588 -7.50 17.84 -30.05
N VAL A 589 -7.14 16.86 -30.87
CA VAL A 589 -5.73 16.48 -31.15
C VAL A 589 -5.44 16.84 -32.59
N LEU A 590 -4.29 17.48 -32.82
CA LEU A 590 -3.89 17.95 -34.14
C LEU A 590 -2.68 17.16 -34.64
N LEU A 591 -2.65 16.87 -35.94
CA LEU A 591 -1.43 16.49 -36.65
C LEU A 591 -0.44 17.66 -36.66
N ALA A 592 0.83 17.39 -36.94
CA ALA A 592 1.87 18.41 -37.03
C ALA A 592 1.59 19.49 -38.10
N ASP A 593 0.75 19.19 -39.09
CA ASP A 593 0.29 20.12 -40.12
C ASP A 593 -0.95 20.95 -39.71
N GLY A 594 -1.45 20.76 -38.48
CA GLY A 594 -2.63 21.44 -37.93
C GLY A 594 -3.96 20.73 -38.19
N THR A 595 -3.97 19.60 -38.91
CA THR A 595 -5.21 18.86 -39.19
C THR A 595 -5.75 18.19 -37.94
N GLN A 596 -7.03 18.37 -37.63
CA GLN A 596 -7.65 17.74 -36.46
C GLN A 596 -7.91 16.25 -36.69
N LEU A 597 -7.52 15.43 -35.71
CA LEU A 597 -7.76 13.99 -35.74
C LEU A 597 -9.26 13.65 -35.56
N PRO A 598 -9.78 12.69 -36.31
CA PRO A 598 -11.12 12.16 -36.10
C PRO A 598 -11.17 11.32 -34.80
N PHE A 599 -12.37 11.18 -34.24
CA PHE A 599 -12.60 10.54 -32.94
C PHE A 599 -11.94 9.15 -32.79
N HIS A 600 -12.04 8.29 -33.80
CA HIS A 600 -11.45 6.93 -33.77
C HIS A 600 -9.91 6.94 -33.72
N ALA A 601 -9.26 7.96 -34.30
CA ALA A 601 -7.82 8.13 -34.21
C ALA A 601 -7.41 8.61 -32.81
N VAL A 602 -8.21 9.50 -32.19
CA VAL A 602 -8.02 9.92 -30.79
C VAL A 602 -8.23 8.75 -29.82
N GLU A 603 -9.20 7.87 -30.09
CA GLU A 603 -9.36 6.61 -29.34
C GLU A 603 -8.11 5.73 -29.44
N SER A 604 -7.52 5.63 -30.64
CA SER A 604 -6.25 4.89 -30.83
C SER A 604 -5.10 5.50 -30.05
N VAL A 605 -5.00 6.83 -29.98
CA VAL A 605 -4.04 7.55 -29.10
C VAL A 605 -4.26 7.17 -27.64
N ALA A 606 -5.50 7.19 -27.16
CA ALA A 606 -5.82 6.81 -25.78
C ALA A 606 -5.43 5.35 -25.48
N VAL A 607 -5.64 4.42 -26.43
CA VAL A 607 -5.17 3.03 -26.29
C VAL A 607 -3.64 2.96 -26.19
N MET A 608 -2.87 3.74 -26.97
CA MET A 608 -1.40 3.79 -26.83
C MET A 608 -0.95 4.29 -25.46
N LEU A 609 -1.67 5.24 -24.87
CA LEU A 609 -1.41 5.71 -23.51
C LEU A 609 -1.72 4.63 -22.47
N MET A 610 -2.78 3.83 -22.68
CA MET A 610 -3.09 2.68 -21.83
C MET A 610 -2.08 1.53 -21.97
N LEU A 611 -1.49 1.36 -23.16
CA LEU A 611 -0.43 0.39 -23.43
C LEU A 611 0.91 0.82 -22.81
N SER A 612 1.07 2.12 -22.52
CA SER A 612 2.30 2.67 -21.95
C SER A 612 2.40 2.34 -20.47
N GLY A 613 3.42 1.57 -20.12
CA GLY A 613 3.67 1.13 -18.74
C GLY A 613 4.69 2.00 -18.00
N PRO A 614 4.81 1.82 -16.67
CA PRO A 614 5.80 2.52 -15.84
C PRO A 614 7.27 2.10 -16.08
N VAL A 615 7.47 1.08 -16.92
CA VAL A 615 8.78 0.47 -17.23
C VAL A 615 9.36 1.03 -18.52
N LEU A 616 8.57 0.94 -19.59
CA LEU A 616 8.85 1.45 -20.92
C LEU A 616 7.53 1.98 -21.50
N PRO A 617 7.50 3.19 -22.08
CA PRO A 617 6.36 3.63 -22.85
C PRO A 617 6.14 2.71 -24.05
N TYR A 618 4.89 2.60 -24.50
CA TYR A 618 4.63 1.95 -25.77
C TYR A 618 5.30 2.76 -26.89
N ALA A 619 5.99 2.09 -27.82
CA ALA A 619 6.80 2.78 -28.84
C ALA A 619 6.00 3.74 -29.73
N GLY A 620 4.69 3.51 -29.89
CA GLY A 620 3.79 4.41 -30.59
C GLY A 620 3.74 5.82 -29.99
N VAL A 621 3.96 5.98 -28.68
CA VAL A 621 3.96 7.30 -28.01
C VAL A 621 5.05 8.21 -28.54
N ALA A 622 6.27 7.70 -28.74
CA ALA A 622 7.36 8.47 -29.32
C ALA A 622 7.11 8.84 -30.79
N GLN A 623 6.35 8.01 -31.52
CA GLN A 623 5.94 8.32 -32.89
C GLN A 623 4.82 9.37 -32.91
N LEU A 624 3.87 9.31 -31.98
CA LEU A 624 2.82 10.33 -31.83
C LEU A 624 3.42 11.72 -31.59
N ALA A 625 4.46 11.83 -30.76
CA ALA A 625 5.15 13.10 -30.51
C ALA A 625 5.80 13.70 -31.78
N LYS A 626 6.06 12.89 -32.81
CA LYS A 626 6.60 13.33 -34.11
C LYS A 626 5.50 13.63 -35.13
N LEU A 627 4.38 12.89 -35.07
CA LEU A 627 3.28 12.97 -36.05
C LEU A 627 2.24 14.04 -35.68
N CYS A 628 2.07 14.33 -34.40
CA CYS A 628 1.06 15.23 -33.87
C CYS A 628 1.67 16.44 -33.19
N ASP A 629 0.87 17.50 -33.05
CA ASP A 629 1.20 18.63 -32.17
C ASP A 629 1.24 18.17 -30.70
N VAL A 630 2.41 18.28 -30.08
CA VAL A 630 2.67 17.83 -28.70
C VAL A 630 1.78 18.58 -27.70
N ARG A 631 1.43 19.85 -27.95
CA ARG A 631 0.55 20.61 -27.05
C ARG A 631 -0.87 20.05 -27.04
N SER A 632 -1.41 19.71 -28.21
CA SER A 632 -2.72 19.06 -28.33
C SER A 632 -2.75 17.67 -27.67
N LEU A 633 -1.65 16.90 -27.78
CA LEU A 633 -1.49 15.62 -27.09
C LEU A 633 -1.42 15.80 -25.57
N ASN A 634 -0.70 16.82 -25.09
CA ASN A 634 -0.63 17.15 -23.66
C ASN A 634 -1.99 17.56 -23.10
N ALA A 635 -2.76 18.35 -23.85
CA ALA A 635 -4.13 18.73 -23.50
C ALA A 635 -5.04 17.50 -23.35
N LEU A 636 -4.94 16.52 -24.26
CA LEU A 636 -5.66 15.25 -24.15
C LEU A 636 -5.25 14.48 -22.89
N SER A 637 -3.94 14.38 -22.59
CA SER A 637 -3.45 13.71 -21.37
C SER A 637 -4.04 14.32 -20.10
N TRP A 638 -4.12 15.66 -20.01
CA TRP A 638 -4.77 16.35 -18.89
C TRP A 638 -6.28 16.11 -18.84
N ALA A 639 -6.98 16.14 -19.99
CA ALA A 639 -8.41 15.84 -20.05
C ALA A 639 -8.73 14.41 -19.56
N LEU A 640 -7.90 13.43 -19.94
CA LEU A 640 -8.00 12.05 -19.45
C LEU A 640 -7.73 11.96 -17.94
N PHE A 641 -6.72 12.66 -17.44
CA PHE A 641 -6.45 12.73 -16.00
C PHE A 641 -7.62 13.35 -15.22
N ASP A 642 -8.17 14.47 -15.68
CA ASP A 642 -9.25 15.19 -15.01
C ASP A 642 -10.55 14.36 -15.02
N ALA A 643 -10.85 13.66 -16.12
CA ALA A 643 -11.96 12.72 -16.20
C ALA A 643 -11.80 11.55 -15.22
N TRP A 644 -10.61 10.94 -15.17
CA TRP A 644 -10.28 9.88 -14.22
C TRP A 644 -10.39 10.35 -12.76
N TRP A 645 -9.87 11.55 -12.49
CA TRP A 645 -9.88 12.15 -11.15
C TRP A 645 -11.31 12.44 -10.67
N THR A 646 -12.14 12.98 -11.55
CA THR A 646 -13.56 13.27 -11.29
C THR A 646 -14.37 11.98 -11.06
N PHE A 647 -14.04 10.91 -11.78
CA PHE A 647 -14.64 9.58 -11.59
C PHE A 647 -14.19 8.89 -10.28
N GLY A 648 -13.36 9.54 -9.46
CA GLY A 648 -12.91 9.04 -8.16
C GLY A 648 -11.53 8.37 -8.19
N ALA A 649 -10.83 8.45 -9.32
CA ALA A 649 -9.48 7.92 -9.50
C ALA A 649 -9.35 6.43 -9.12
N PRO A 650 -10.12 5.52 -9.77
CA PRO A 650 -10.08 4.09 -9.51
C PRO A 650 -8.68 3.51 -9.76
N GLY A 651 -8.25 2.62 -8.87
CA GLY A 651 -6.89 2.06 -8.87
C GLY A 651 -6.54 1.24 -10.12
N ALA A 652 -7.52 0.66 -10.81
CA ALA A 652 -7.33 -0.10 -12.05
C ALA A 652 -6.96 0.79 -13.27
N HIS A 653 -7.18 2.10 -13.18
CA HIS A 653 -6.95 3.05 -14.28
C HIS A 653 -5.90 4.11 -13.93
N LYS A 654 -4.92 3.72 -13.11
CA LYS A 654 -3.76 4.55 -12.73
C LYS A 654 -2.97 5.10 -13.92
N TRP A 655 -3.07 4.46 -15.09
CA TRP A 655 -2.45 4.91 -16.34
C TRP A 655 -2.81 6.35 -16.72
N ALA A 656 -3.98 6.85 -16.32
CA ALA A 656 -4.39 8.24 -16.61
C ALA A 656 -3.45 9.26 -15.94
N LEU A 657 -2.90 8.93 -14.76
CA LEU A 657 -1.86 9.74 -14.12
C LEU A 657 -0.49 9.55 -14.80
N ASP A 658 -0.18 8.33 -15.27
CA ASP A 658 1.06 8.08 -16.02
C ASP A 658 1.07 8.84 -17.37
N ALA A 659 -0.10 8.98 -18.01
CA ALA A 659 -0.28 9.67 -19.28
C ALA A 659 0.18 11.15 -19.25
N LEU A 660 0.17 11.76 -18.07
CA LEU A 660 0.70 13.12 -17.87
C LEU A 660 2.20 13.22 -18.13
N ALA A 661 2.96 12.12 -18.09
CA ALA A 661 4.42 12.18 -18.27
C ALA A 661 4.85 12.31 -19.73
N TRP A 662 4.07 11.76 -20.67
CA TRP A 662 4.57 11.47 -22.02
C TRP A 662 4.72 12.68 -22.93
N PHE A 663 3.89 13.70 -22.71
CA PHE A 663 3.87 14.92 -23.52
C PHE A 663 3.97 16.18 -22.64
N ALA A 664 4.50 16.03 -21.42
CA ALA A 664 4.60 17.12 -20.45
C ALA A 664 5.52 18.24 -20.94
N ASP A 665 5.04 19.47 -20.83
CA ASP A 665 5.82 20.69 -20.85
C ASP A 665 6.17 21.16 -19.42
N ASP A 666 6.90 22.26 -19.32
CA ASP A 666 7.32 22.82 -18.03
C ASP A 666 6.12 23.25 -17.17
N GLU A 667 5.05 23.75 -17.78
CA GLU A 667 3.81 24.09 -17.09
C GLU A 667 3.16 22.83 -16.49
N SER A 668 3.15 21.73 -17.23
CA SER A 668 2.64 20.44 -16.74
C SER A 668 3.47 19.92 -15.58
N VAL A 669 4.80 20.05 -15.63
CA VAL A 669 5.69 19.71 -14.52
C VAL A 669 5.34 20.50 -13.26
N ASP A 670 5.14 21.82 -13.39
CA ASP A 670 4.78 22.68 -12.26
C ASP A 670 3.39 22.32 -11.70
N ARG A 671 2.39 22.10 -12.58
CA ARG A 671 1.04 21.68 -12.20
C ARG A 671 1.03 20.33 -11.48
N ILE A 672 1.80 19.35 -11.97
CA ILE A 672 1.97 18.04 -11.31
C ILE A 672 2.65 18.23 -9.95
N ALA A 673 3.71 19.02 -9.88
CA ALA A 673 4.45 19.25 -8.64
C ALA A 673 3.58 19.91 -7.57
N ASP A 674 2.75 20.89 -7.93
CA ASP A 674 1.82 21.53 -7.01
C ASP A 674 0.73 20.58 -6.52
N MET A 675 0.20 19.74 -7.42
CA MET A 675 -0.71 18.67 -7.04
C MET A 675 -0.07 17.69 -6.05
N VAL A 676 1.17 17.23 -6.31
CA VAL A 676 1.91 16.32 -5.43
C VAL A 676 2.23 16.97 -4.09
N LYS A 677 2.58 18.27 -4.06
CA LYS A 677 2.80 19.02 -2.81
C LYS A 677 1.55 19.09 -1.94
N ALA A 678 0.36 19.15 -2.54
CA ALA A 678 -0.91 19.25 -1.83
C ALA A 678 -1.46 17.90 -1.34
N TRP A 679 -1.08 16.77 -1.95
CA TRP A 679 -1.59 15.44 -1.55
C TRP A 679 -1.42 15.02 -0.08
N PRO A 680 -0.27 15.26 0.59
CA PRO A 680 -0.10 14.89 2.00
C PRO A 680 -1.14 15.59 2.86
N SER A 681 -1.37 16.86 2.58
CA SER A 681 -2.36 17.61 3.30
C SER A 681 -3.74 17.06 2.94
N GLN A 682 -4.07 16.82 1.65
CA GLN A 682 -5.35 16.29 1.08
C GLN A 682 -5.82 14.90 1.60
N GLY A 683 -5.11 14.29 2.55
CA GLY A 683 -5.33 12.90 2.96
C GLY A 683 -5.02 11.88 1.84
N ARG A 684 -4.33 12.32 0.77
CA ARG A 684 -3.93 11.53 -0.40
C ARG A 684 -2.44 11.20 -0.38
N GLY A 685 -1.80 11.25 0.79
CA GLY A 685 -0.37 10.96 0.97
C GLY A 685 0.06 9.58 0.43
N GLY A 686 -0.85 8.61 0.38
CA GLY A 686 -0.62 7.31 -0.27
C GLY A 686 -0.34 7.38 -1.78
N ARG A 687 -0.72 8.47 -2.47
CA ARG A 687 -0.47 8.70 -3.90
C ARG A 687 0.87 9.34 -4.20
N LEU A 688 1.56 9.90 -3.19
CA LEU A 688 2.87 10.57 -3.34
C LEU A 688 3.87 9.78 -4.18
N PRO A 689 4.10 8.47 -3.95
CA PRO A 689 5.05 7.72 -4.77
C PRO A 689 4.71 7.80 -6.26
N HIS A 690 3.44 7.61 -6.63
CA HIS A 690 3.01 7.58 -8.02
C HIS A 690 3.19 8.95 -8.70
N GLY A 691 2.80 10.06 -8.06
CA GLY A 691 3.03 11.39 -8.66
C GLY A 691 4.51 11.75 -8.79
N LEU A 692 5.35 11.31 -7.84
CA LEU A 692 6.80 11.47 -7.95
C LEU A 692 7.39 10.57 -9.06
N ASP A 693 6.82 9.37 -9.28
CA ASP A 693 7.18 8.50 -10.40
C ASP A 693 6.89 9.19 -11.75
N VAL A 694 5.78 9.93 -11.86
CA VAL A 694 5.42 10.70 -13.08
C VAL A 694 6.46 11.79 -13.34
N LEU A 695 6.79 12.62 -12.34
CA LEU A 695 7.85 13.63 -12.46
C LEU A 695 9.21 13.01 -12.82
N SER A 696 9.50 11.84 -12.26
CA SER A 696 10.73 11.09 -12.56
C SER A 696 10.75 10.58 -14.00
N THR A 697 9.57 10.21 -14.53
CA THR A 697 9.40 9.71 -15.89
C THR A 697 9.55 10.81 -16.93
N ILE A 698 9.07 12.03 -16.63
CA ILE A 698 9.24 13.20 -17.53
C ILE A 698 10.73 13.45 -17.79
N GLY A 699 11.57 13.39 -16.76
CA GLY A 699 13.03 13.33 -16.91
C GLY A 699 13.73 14.57 -17.51
N THR A 700 12.98 15.64 -17.80
CA THR A 700 13.51 16.94 -18.25
C THR A 700 14.28 17.64 -17.12
N ASP A 701 15.16 18.58 -17.46
CA ASP A 701 15.93 19.33 -16.47
C ASP A 701 15.02 20.08 -15.48
N HIS A 702 13.91 20.65 -15.95
CA HIS A 702 12.92 21.29 -15.09
C HIS A 702 12.23 20.30 -14.14
N ALA A 703 11.88 19.10 -14.62
CA ALA A 703 11.31 18.05 -13.77
C ALA A 703 12.30 17.57 -12.70
N LEU A 704 13.58 17.42 -13.04
CA LEU A 704 14.63 17.02 -12.11
C LEU A 704 14.95 18.10 -11.08
N LEU A 705 15.02 19.37 -11.49
CA LEU A 705 15.17 20.51 -10.59
C LEU A 705 13.98 20.61 -9.65
N THR A 706 12.77 20.35 -10.15
CA THR A 706 11.55 20.32 -9.34
C THR A 706 11.56 19.17 -8.33
N LEU A 707 11.94 17.96 -8.73
CA LEU A 707 12.17 16.84 -7.80
C LEU A 707 13.24 17.18 -6.75
N PHE A 708 14.35 17.79 -7.15
CA PHE A 708 15.39 18.25 -6.23
C PHE A 708 14.86 19.26 -5.21
N ARG A 709 14.12 20.27 -5.66
CA ARG A 709 13.45 21.25 -4.78
C ARG A 709 12.50 20.56 -3.81
N LEU A 710 11.71 19.57 -4.26
CA LEU A 710 10.82 18.79 -3.39
C LEU A 710 11.58 17.99 -2.34
N SER A 711 12.73 17.40 -2.69
CA SER A 711 13.57 16.65 -1.74
C SER A 711 14.15 17.52 -0.62
N LYS A 712 14.48 18.79 -0.91
CA LYS A 712 15.09 19.71 0.07
C LYS A 712 14.04 20.52 0.85
N LYS A 713 13.08 21.09 0.12
CA LYS A 713 12.13 22.10 0.60
C LYS A 713 10.67 21.60 0.62
N GLY A 714 10.42 20.30 0.41
CA GLY A 714 9.06 19.73 0.51
C GLY A 714 8.41 20.02 1.87
N ARG A 715 7.09 20.26 1.88
CA ARG A 715 6.36 20.65 3.11
C ARG A 715 6.24 19.54 4.15
N SER A 716 6.38 18.27 3.76
CA SER A 716 6.27 17.12 4.64
C SER A 716 7.49 16.20 4.55
N LYS A 717 7.84 15.55 5.66
CA LYS A 717 8.93 14.57 5.70
C LYS A 717 8.74 13.42 4.69
N PRO A 718 7.55 12.81 4.55
CA PRO A 718 7.33 11.76 3.55
C PRO A 718 7.55 12.22 2.10
N LEU A 719 7.22 13.48 1.76
CA LEU A 719 7.46 14.04 0.43
C LEU A 719 8.95 14.24 0.18
N LYS A 720 9.69 14.77 1.15
CA LYS A 720 11.15 14.96 1.06
C LYS A 720 11.87 13.62 0.86
N ASP A 721 11.58 12.66 1.73
CA ASP A 721 12.25 11.36 1.76
C ASP A 721 12.00 10.59 0.44
N LYS A 722 10.75 10.54 -0.05
CA LYS A 722 10.42 9.87 -1.32
C LYS A 722 10.98 10.60 -2.55
N ALA A 723 11.01 11.93 -2.56
CA ALA A 723 11.63 12.68 -3.65
C ALA A 723 13.16 12.46 -3.68
N ALA A 724 13.81 12.39 -2.52
CA ALA A 724 15.23 12.06 -2.42
C ALA A 724 15.54 10.63 -2.90
N GLU A 725 14.66 9.67 -2.59
CA GLU A 725 14.75 8.30 -3.09
C GLU A 725 14.72 8.26 -4.62
N ARG A 726 13.79 8.98 -5.26
CA ARG A 726 13.68 9.06 -6.73
C ARG A 726 14.88 9.71 -7.39
N LEU A 727 15.40 10.80 -6.82
CA LEU A 727 16.63 11.42 -7.32
C LEU A 727 17.82 10.47 -7.22
N SER A 728 17.91 9.69 -6.14
CA SER A 728 18.97 8.69 -5.98
C SER A 728 18.85 7.59 -7.04
N GLN A 729 17.64 7.12 -7.31
CA GLN A 729 17.36 6.15 -8.38
C GLN A 729 17.72 6.70 -9.77
N ILE A 730 17.39 7.96 -10.07
CA ILE A 730 17.74 8.62 -11.34
C ILE A 730 19.25 8.84 -11.45
N ALA A 731 19.93 9.23 -10.37
CA ALA A 731 21.36 9.45 -10.33
C ALA A 731 22.12 8.15 -10.63
N VAL A 732 21.70 7.04 -10.00
CA VAL A 732 22.17 5.69 -10.35
C VAL A 732 21.91 5.44 -11.83
N ALA A 733 20.67 5.63 -12.32
CA ALA A 733 20.26 5.45 -13.71
C ALA A 733 21.01 6.30 -14.76
N ARG A 734 21.73 7.34 -14.35
CA ARG A 734 22.56 8.18 -15.24
C ARG A 734 24.06 7.97 -15.05
N GLY A 735 24.46 7.05 -14.16
CA GLY A 735 25.87 6.82 -13.83
C GLY A 735 26.53 7.98 -13.07
N CYS A 736 25.74 8.85 -12.43
CA CYS A 736 26.23 10.01 -11.70
C CYS A 736 26.14 9.80 -10.18
N PRO A 737 27.24 9.97 -9.41
CA PRO A 737 27.15 9.93 -7.95
C PRO A 737 26.28 11.08 -7.43
N THR A 738 25.41 10.78 -6.45
CA THR A 738 24.47 11.69 -5.79
C THR A 738 25.13 12.95 -5.19
N SER A 739 26.45 12.94 -4.99
CA SER A 739 27.24 14.05 -4.44
C SER A 739 27.48 15.22 -5.41
N ARG A 740 27.21 15.07 -6.72
CA ARG A 740 27.49 16.13 -7.73
C ARG A 740 26.37 17.18 -7.93
N TRP A 741 25.23 17.08 -7.25
CA TRP A 741 24.12 18.03 -7.39
C TRP A 741 24.22 19.29 -6.51
N ARG A 742 25.46 19.76 -6.21
CA ARG A 742 25.67 21.13 -5.71
C ARG A 742 25.87 22.03 -6.92
N ILE A 743 24.77 22.54 -7.46
CA ILE A 743 24.82 23.69 -8.38
C ILE A 743 24.83 24.95 -7.52
N ALA A 744 25.78 25.83 -7.83
CA ALA A 744 26.03 27.12 -7.18
C ALA A 744 24.78 28.01 -7.11
#